data_AF-A0A943BSF2-F1
#
_entry.id   AF-A0A943BSF2-F1
#
_cell.length_a   1.000
_cell.length_b   1.000
_cell.length_c   1.000
_cell.angle_alpha   90.00
_cell.angle_beta   90.00
_cell.angle_gamma   90.00
#
_symmetry.space_group_name_H-M   'P 1'
#
loop_
_entity.id
_entity.type
_entity.pdbx_description
1 polymer ?
#
loop_
_entity_poly.entity_id
_entity_poly.type
_entity_poly.pdbx_seq_one_letter_code
_entity_poly.pdbx_strand_id
1 'polypeptide(L)'
;MASENSGVKQKIGSLIDNVRYYWNDPPKGKYMNFKEIAAYAVGGIGSYFIISMGMALLVSTTNMIVGGAIGIAPMDMYVLYLIATLANIPLTAIRANKVDNTRGKGGKYRPYLISMGIPSAIIAIVYVWFPYNALYSIFTQPMLGKDGGYIAKCVVVLLLNLGLQYYFNFFNDAYTNLIHVLSPNTQERTDVLAIKSVVYSLAPSIMNIVLPIIAQVAANNNLYDIKVYRISYPIFAIIGMLLTVVVYANTKEKIVQAKTHTIQISFIDSFKAVAKNKYFWIIALAGWIGFLESAYGNILTWSFNYGHTCNGAQFAIIQTLIGNASLWGMLLAPICIRKWGKKNVLVGVNLGNVVCILAMIIDMRNIWWLFICVYFNWLVGAFEQITTPAIQADIRDYQQYRSGERIDGMFATVLTIGNLVTLLTSSVLPMVYEKYGVYEGNGYASSFDILDVNTGDPNLLYKLMTVLIIMAAVGAFLNTVPYFFYDFNEKKQKSVIRVLKIRSLFEDYGNNALDNHKIVEAIDLVEKSRKMAAETPKTVTKEMYKNISDKKQRKAAKKEYKEALNFNEEIEISKFVCAELDKFKSENYIYQVKVYSEILENGLAGIVNANEADLRREIALAKAMPKNTQDEKEHRSFCIELAKKKLSAKKAFDKNYHSLDEFVEPDMAELTEIFDREDELDAQIFELNTKKTQLRKSGDNESGAKINSLLKNITAKRRELQKAEKAKMDEFAKFNRAAKPYIDARKLLLQQENYSHFEEIAALYDEAKEKADAEDKEKQIVADLKRREQQEELEARKAAKAARKANKKK
;
A
#
# COMPACT_ATOMS: atom_id res chain seq x y z
N MET A 1 32.00 -10.12 -33.33
CA MET A 1 31.12 -8.99 -32.94
C MET A 1 29.89 -8.79 -33.84
N ALA A 2 29.79 -9.37 -35.04
CA ALA A 2 28.60 -9.22 -35.90
C ALA A 2 27.44 -10.19 -35.60
N SER A 3 27.69 -11.37 -35.01
CA SER A 3 26.67 -12.39 -34.69
C SER A 3 25.97 -12.20 -33.34
N GLU A 4 26.57 -11.48 -32.38
CA GLU A 4 25.89 -11.13 -31.11
C GLU A 4 24.93 -9.94 -31.29
N ASN A 5 25.26 -9.01 -32.20
CA ASN A 5 24.41 -7.86 -32.51
C ASN A 5 23.11 -8.24 -33.26
N SER A 6 23.08 -9.34 -34.01
CA SER A 6 21.86 -9.85 -34.64
C SER A 6 20.90 -10.44 -33.62
N GLY A 7 21.41 -11.20 -32.64
CA GLY A 7 20.60 -11.77 -31.55
C GLY A 7 20.02 -10.69 -30.61
N VAL A 8 20.76 -9.61 -30.34
CA VAL A 8 20.26 -8.47 -29.54
C VAL A 8 19.21 -7.67 -30.32
N LYS A 9 19.44 -7.37 -31.60
CA LYS A 9 18.42 -6.71 -32.45
C LYS A 9 17.16 -7.55 -32.62
N GLN A 10 17.29 -8.86 -32.75
CA GLN A 10 16.15 -9.78 -32.88
C GLN A 10 15.39 -9.91 -31.55
N LYS A 11 16.10 -9.94 -30.42
CA LYS A 11 15.48 -9.86 -29.07
C LYS A 11 14.77 -8.54 -28.84
N ILE A 12 15.38 -7.40 -29.22
CA ILE A 12 14.78 -6.07 -29.12
C ILE A 12 13.56 -5.95 -30.05
N GLY A 13 13.64 -6.47 -31.28
CA GLY A 13 12.51 -6.53 -32.22
C GLY A 13 11.34 -7.33 -31.63
N SER A 14 11.61 -8.54 -31.14
CA SER A 14 10.58 -9.36 -30.49
C SER A 14 9.98 -8.72 -29.23
N LEU A 15 10.77 -7.92 -28.49
CA LEU A 15 10.30 -7.15 -27.35
C LEU A 15 9.36 -6.02 -27.76
N ILE A 16 9.69 -5.27 -28.83
CA ILE A 16 8.85 -4.20 -29.36
C ILE A 16 7.53 -4.77 -29.90
N ASP A 17 7.60 -5.90 -30.60
CA ASP A 17 6.42 -6.57 -31.15
C ASP A 17 5.52 -7.11 -30.03
N ASN A 18 6.11 -7.69 -28.97
CA ASN A 18 5.37 -8.10 -27.76
C ASN A 18 4.74 -6.91 -27.03
N VAL A 19 5.45 -5.78 -26.90
CA VAL A 19 4.93 -4.57 -26.26
C VAL A 19 3.73 -4.02 -27.01
N ARG A 20 3.78 -4.03 -28.35
CA ARG A 20 2.69 -3.57 -29.20
C ARG A 20 1.49 -4.51 -29.15
N TYR A 21 1.73 -5.83 -29.16
CA TYR A 21 0.68 -6.84 -29.13
C TYR A 21 -0.09 -6.85 -27.80
N TYR A 22 0.64 -6.90 -26.68
CA TYR A 22 0.02 -6.88 -25.35
C TYR A 22 -0.25 -5.47 -24.83
N TRP A 23 -0.36 -4.48 -25.72
CA TRP A 23 -0.64 -3.09 -25.33
C TRP A 23 -2.05 -2.96 -24.76
N ASN A 24 -3.05 -3.50 -25.45
CA ASN A 24 -4.47 -3.40 -25.04
C ASN A 24 -4.98 -4.67 -24.35
N ASP A 25 -4.36 -5.82 -24.59
CA ASP A 25 -4.77 -7.12 -24.06
C ASP A 25 -3.64 -7.73 -23.21
N PRO A 26 -3.93 -8.34 -22.05
CA PRO A 26 -2.89 -8.87 -21.16
C PRO A 26 -2.26 -10.17 -21.71
N PRO A 27 -0.97 -10.44 -21.42
CA PRO A 27 -0.34 -11.73 -21.72
C PRO A 27 -0.99 -12.91 -21.01
N LYS A 28 -0.89 -14.13 -21.58
CA LYS A 28 -1.45 -15.35 -20.94
C LYS A 28 -0.89 -15.52 -19.52
N GLY A 29 -1.79 -15.70 -18.53
CA GLY A 29 -1.43 -15.83 -17.11
C GLY A 29 -1.08 -14.52 -16.38
N LYS A 30 -1.21 -13.38 -17.06
CA LYS A 30 -1.09 -12.03 -16.50
C LYS A 30 -2.42 -11.31 -16.60
N TYR A 31 -2.60 -10.30 -15.74
CA TYR A 31 -3.86 -9.58 -15.66
C TYR A 31 -3.74 -8.15 -16.19
N MET A 32 -2.56 -7.54 -16.18
CA MET A 32 -2.32 -6.17 -16.66
C MET A 32 -1.77 -6.17 -18.08
N ASN A 33 -2.36 -5.33 -18.94
CA ASN A 33 -1.79 -5.05 -20.26
C ASN A 33 -0.67 -3.99 -20.16
N PHE A 34 0.15 -3.86 -21.20
CA PHE A 34 1.27 -2.92 -21.17
C PHE A 34 0.84 -1.45 -21.16
N LYS A 35 -0.34 -1.11 -21.69
CA LYS A 35 -0.91 0.23 -21.58
C LYS A 35 -1.21 0.61 -20.13
N GLU A 36 -1.79 -0.31 -19.36
CA GLU A 36 -2.06 -0.15 -17.93
C GLU A 36 -0.75 0.02 -17.15
N ILE A 37 0.25 -0.82 -17.43
CA ILE A 37 1.56 -0.76 -16.77
C ILE A 37 2.26 0.57 -17.09
N ALA A 38 2.28 0.98 -18.36
CA ALA A 38 2.88 2.23 -18.79
C ALA A 38 2.14 3.44 -18.21
N ALA A 39 0.81 3.44 -18.23
CA ALA A 39 0.01 4.51 -17.62
C ALA A 39 0.24 4.59 -16.11
N TYR A 40 0.32 3.45 -15.41
CA TYR A 40 0.55 3.42 -13.97
C TYR A 40 1.98 3.88 -13.59
N ALA A 41 2.98 3.51 -14.38
CA ALA A 41 4.37 3.92 -14.18
C ALA A 41 4.58 5.40 -14.52
N VAL A 42 4.25 5.83 -15.74
CA VAL A 42 4.45 7.22 -16.22
C VAL A 42 3.54 8.19 -15.50
N GLY A 43 2.26 7.85 -15.34
CA GLY A 43 1.33 8.63 -14.52
C GLY A 43 1.75 8.69 -13.05
N GLY A 44 2.55 7.71 -12.61
CA GLY A 44 3.20 7.70 -11.30
C GLY A 44 4.17 8.86 -11.06
N ILE A 45 4.84 9.38 -12.10
CA ILE A 45 5.62 10.63 -11.99
C ILE A 45 4.70 11.75 -11.50
N GLY A 46 3.51 11.85 -12.08
CA GLY A 46 2.52 12.84 -11.70
C GLY A 46 2.06 12.72 -10.26
N SER A 47 1.68 11.50 -9.86
CA SER A 47 1.28 11.22 -8.50
C SER A 47 2.41 11.51 -7.51
N TYR A 48 3.67 11.23 -7.88
CA TYR A 48 4.82 11.52 -7.03
C TYR A 48 5.22 12.99 -6.95
N PHE A 49 4.86 13.85 -7.92
CA PHE A 49 4.97 15.30 -7.71
C PHE A 49 4.06 15.74 -6.56
N ILE A 50 2.81 15.28 -6.54
CA ILE A 50 1.85 15.59 -5.47
C ILE A 50 2.32 14.95 -4.15
N ILE A 51 2.79 13.70 -4.19
CA ILE A 51 3.31 13.01 -3.00
C ILE A 51 4.51 13.76 -2.42
N SER A 52 5.46 14.17 -3.25
CA SER A 52 6.68 14.88 -2.81
C SER A 52 6.35 16.26 -2.25
N MET A 53 5.44 17.01 -2.89
CA MET A 53 4.98 18.31 -2.38
C MET A 53 4.30 18.17 -1.02
N GLY A 54 3.38 17.23 -0.86
CA GLY A 54 2.69 17.06 0.41
C GLY A 54 3.60 16.55 1.52
N MET A 55 4.53 15.62 1.24
CA MET A 55 5.55 15.21 2.22
C MET A 55 6.41 16.39 2.67
N ALA A 56 6.78 17.29 1.76
CA ALA A 56 7.56 18.48 2.08
C ALA A 56 6.78 19.53 2.91
N LEU A 57 5.45 19.54 2.85
CA LEU A 57 4.58 20.46 3.59
C LEU A 57 3.99 19.89 4.88
N LEU A 58 4.06 18.57 5.09
CA LEU A 58 3.65 17.97 6.34
C LEU A 58 4.58 18.43 7.46
N VAL A 59 4.02 19.14 8.45
CA VAL A 59 4.74 19.64 9.61
C VAL A 59 5.45 18.48 10.30
N SER A 60 6.74 18.66 10.53
CA SER A 60 7.62 17.80 11.30
C SER A 60 8.65 18.68 11.99
N THR A 61 9.36 18.16 12.98
CA THR A 61 10.40 18.89 13.72
C THR A 61 11.57 19.38 12.86
N THR A 62 11.72 18.83 11.65
CA THR A 62 12.78 19.17 10.71
C THR A 62 12.25 19.80 9.42
N ASN A 63 10.98 20.23 9.39
CA ASN A 63 10.38 20.75 8.17
C ASN A 63 10.98 22.11 7.77
N MET A 64 11.80 22.09 6.72
CA MET A 64 12.51 23.28 6.25
C MET A 64 11.59 24.36 5.66
N ILE A 65 10.45 23.99 5.07
CA ILE A 65 9.53 24.97 4.47
C ILE A 65 8.76 25.71 5.57
N VAL A 66 8.24 24.98 6.55
CA VAL A 66 7.46 25.55 7.65
C VAL A 66 8.37 26.33 8.61
N GLY A 67 9.52 25.77 8.97
CA GLY A 67 10.50 26.42 9.84
C GLY A 67 11.24 27.57 9.15
N GLY A 68 11.86 27.30 7.99
CA GLY A 68 12.73 28.26 7.30
C GLY A 68 11.99 29.27 6.42
N ALA A 69 11.12 28.81 5.52
CA ALA A 69 10.48 29.71 4.54
C ALA A 69 9.25 30.44 5.09
N ILE A 70 8.43 29.75 5.87
CA ILE A 70 7.26 30.35 6.52
C ILE A 70 7.70 31.08 7.79
N GLY A 71 8.66 30.56 8.55
CA GLY A 71 9.22 31.23 9.74
C GLY A 71 8.46 30.91 11.02
N ILE A 72 8.23 29.62 11.29
CA ILE A 72 7.73 29.14 12.59
C ILE A 72 8.92 28.70 13.45
N ALA A 73 8.96 29.16 14.70
CA ALA A 73 10.04 28.80 15.62
C ALA A 73 10.06 27.29 15.92
N PRO A 74 11.24 26.68 16.16
CA PRO A 74 11.37 25.23 16.36
C PRO A 74 10.47 24.64 17.44
N MET A 75 10.35 25.30 18.60
CA MET A 75 9.49 24.83 19.70
C MET A 75 8.01 24.89 19.36
N ASP A 76 7.55 25.92 18.65
CA ASP A 76 6.15 26.01 18.20
C ASP A 76 5.87 24.97 17.11
N MET A 77 6.84 24.70 16.22
CA MET A 77 6.75 23.65 15.22
C MET A 77 6.63 22.26 15.85
N TYR A 78 7.32 22.00 16.96
CA TYR A 78 7.15 20.77 17.75
C TYR A 78 5.73 20.65 18.33
N VAL A 79 5.16 21.74 18.87
CA VAL A 79 3.78 21.76 19.37
C VAL A 79 2.78 21.51 18.22
N LEU A 80 2.97 22.15 17.06
CA LEU A 80 2.16 21.90 15.88
C LEU A 80 2.26 20.45 15.40
N TYR A 81 3.48 19.88 15.40
CA TYR A 81 3.73 18.49 15.05
C TYR A 81 3.03 17.53 16.01
N LEU A 82 3.07 17.79 17.32
CA LEU A 82 2.34 17.03 18.35
C LEU A 82 0.84 17.02 18.07
N ILE A 83 0.23 18.19 17.89
CA ILE A 83 -1.21 18.31 17.62
C ILE A 83 -1.58 17.61 16.32
N ALA A 84 -0.81 17.84 15.24
CA ALA A 84 -1.05 17.22 13.94
C ALA A 84 -0.93 15.70 13.99
N THR A 85 0.04 15.16 14.72
CA THR A 85 0.26 13.72 14.87
C THR A 85 -0.91 13.07 15.62
N LEU A 86 -1.36 13.68 16.72
CA LEU A 86 -2.51 13.20 17.49
C LEU A 86 -3.80 13.27 16.67
N ALA A 87 -4.02 14.37 15.94
CA ALA A 87 -5.18 14.52 15.06
C ALA A 87 -5.15 13.55 13.87
N ASN A 88 -3.98 13.13 13.40
CA ASN A 88 -3.86 12.18 12.29
C ASN A 88 -4.40 10.77 12.64
N ILE A 89 -4.43 10.37 13.92
CA ILE A 89 -4.98 9.07 14.34
C ILE A 89 -6.47 8.94 13.95
N PRO A 90 -7.40 9.80 14.43
CA PRO A 90 -8.80 9.74 14.03
C PRO A 90 -9.01 10.06 12.54
N LEU A 91 -8.22 10.96 11.95
CA LEU A 91 -8.30 11.24 10.51
C LEU A 91 -7.97 9.99 9.68
N THR A 92 -6.95 9.22 10.07
CA THR A 92 -6.61 7.95 9.41
C THR A 92 -7.70 6.90 9.59
N ALA A 93 -8.32 6.82 10.77
CA ALA A 93 -9.46 5.93 11.02
C ALA A 93 -10.63 6.20 10.06
N ILE A 94 -10.96 7.48 9.85
CA ILE A 94 -12.02 7.89 8.92
C ILE A 94 -11.66 7.49 7.48
N ARG A 95 -10.42 7.76 7.05
CA ARG A 95 -9.93 7.41 5.70
C ARG A 95 -9.97 5.91 5.44
N ALA A 96 -9.45 5.12 6.38
CA ALA A 96 -9.44 3.66 6.32
C ALA A 96 -10.86 3.08 6.23
N ASN A 97 -11.76 3.54 7.10
CA ASN A 97 -13.16 3.09 7.08
C ASN A 97 -13.85 3.45 5.75
N LYS A 98 -13.56 4.62 5.19
CA LYS A 98 -14.10 5.02 3.89
C LYS A 98 -13.58 4.10 2.79
N VAL A 99 -12.27 3.84 2.73
CA VAL A 99 -11.66 2.92 1.77
C VAL A 99 -12.27 1.53 1.86
N ASP A 100 -12.33 0.94 3.06
CA ASP A 100 -12.82 -0.43 3.26
C ASP A 100 -14.29 -0.61 2.88
N ASN A 101 -15.08 0.47 2.90
CA ASN A 101 -16.50 0.45 2.56
C ASN A 101 -16.84 1.16 1.24
N THR A 102 -15.84 1.58 0.46
CA THR A 102 -16.10 2.22 -0.84
C THR A 102 -16.60 1.17 -1.82
N ARG A 103 -17.79 1.43 -2.37
CA ARG A 103 -18.43 0.63 -3.41
C ARG A 103 -18.80 1.54 -4.56
N GLY A 104 -18.45 1.15 -5.78
CA GLY A 104 -18.80 1.93 -6.97
C GLY A 104 -18.08 1.43 -8.21
N LYS A 105 -18.68 1.66 -9.38
CA LYS A 105 -18.15 1.27 -10.70
C LYS A 105 -16.75 1.81 -11.00
N GLY A 106 -16.32 2.86 -10.30
CA GLY A 106 -14.99 3.45 -10.43
C GLY A 106 -13.85 2.63 -9.82
N GLY A 107 -14.14 1.68 -8.93
CA GLY A 107 -13.15 0.94 -8.14
C GLY A 107 -12.97 1.52 -6.72
N LYS A 108 -12.28 0.77 -5.85
CA LYS A 108 -12.03 1.09 -4.43
C LYS A 108 -11.04 2.24 -4.24
N TYR A 109 -10.01 2.33 -5.09
CA TYR A 109 -8.89 3.27 -4.93
C TYR A 109 -8.80 4.32 -6.04
N ARG A 110 -9.12 3.95 -7.29
CA ARG A 110 -9.01 4.84 -8.46
C ARG A 110 -9.75 6.17 -8.30
N PRO A 111 -11.02 6.22 -7.83
CA PRO A 111 -11.74 7.48 -7.69
C PRO A 111 -11.07 8.46 -6.71
N TYR A 112 -10.34 7.95 -5.73
CA TYR A 112 -9.61 8.76 -4.75
C TYR A 112 -8.38 9.45 -5.32
N LEU A 113 -7.82 8.95 -6.43
CA LEU A 113 -6.72 9.63 -7.13
C LEU A 113 -7.12 11.04 -7.58
N ILE A 114 -8.37 11.22 -8.01
CA ILE A 114 -8.88 12.52 -8.47
C ILE A 114 -9.51 13.29 -7.32
N SER A 115 -10.45 12.65 -6.60
CA SER A 115 -11.22 13.32 -5.55
C SER A 115 -10.39 13.76 -4.35
N MET A 116 -9.27 13.06 -4.04
CA MET A 116 -8.34 13.46 -2.98
C MET A 116 -7.08 14.13 -3.53
N GLY A 117 -6.66 13.81 -4.76
CA GLY A 117 -5.52 14.44 -5.42
C GLY A 117 -5.74 15.94 -5.69
N ILE A 118 -6.91 16.33 -6.19
CA ILE A 118 -7.24 17.74 -6.48
C ILE A 118 -7.21 18.60 -5.20
N PRO A 119 -7.93 18.24 -4.11
CA PRO A 119 -7.82 18.98 -2.86
C PRO A 119 -6.39 19.04 -2.30
N SER A 120 -5.62 17.95 -2.41
CA SER A 120 -4.22 17.92 -1.96
C SER A 120 -3.36 18.95 -2.70
N ALA A 121 -3.49 19.00 -4.02
CA ALA A 121 -2.80 19.98 -4.85
C ALA A 121 -3.22 21.42 -4.53
N ILE A 122 -4.53 21.68 -4.36
CA ILE A 122 -5.05 23.00 -4.00
C ILE A 122 -4.52 23.44 -2.63
N ILE A 123 -4.63 22.59 -1.61
CA ILE A 123 -4.16 22.89 -0.26
C ILE A 123 -2.66 23.16 -0.29
N ALA A 124 -1.87 22.37 -1.02
CA ALA A 124 -0.43 22.60 -1.16
C ALA A 124 -0.09 23.96 -1.80
N ILE A 125 -0.84 24.38 -2.83
CA ILE A 125 -0.68 25.71 -3.45
C ILE A 125 -1.06 26.81 -2.46
N VAL A 126 -2.22 26.68 -1.80
CA VAL A 126 -2.67 27.62 -0.77
C VAL A 126 -1.63 27.73 0.34
N TYR A 127 -1.03 26.62 0.75
CA TYR A 127 -0.02 26.58 1.81
C TYR A 127 1.15 27.52 1.57
N VAL A 128 1.67 27.57 0.34
CA VAL A 128 2.84 28.39 0.00
C VAL A 128 2.45 29.81 -0.47
N TRP A 129 1.24 29.99 -1.01
CA TRP A 129 0.72 31.29 -1.44
C TRP A 129 0.03 32.09 -0.34
N PHE A 130 -0.32 31.47 0.79
CA PHE A 130 -1.03 32.16 1.87
C PHE A 130 -0.21 33.38 2.35
N PRO A 131 -0.83 34.58 2.47
CA PRO A 131 -0.13 35.79 2.87
C PRO A 131 0.05 35.85 4.40
N TYR A 132 0.94 35.01 4.94
CA TYR A 132 1.18 34.92 6.40
C TYR A 132 1.51 36.28 7.06
N ASN A 133 2.19 37.18 6.34
CA ASN A 133 2.54 38.49 6.87
C ASN A 133 1.32 39.40 7.06
N ALA A 134 0.26 39.22 6.26
CA ALA A 134 -0.98 40.00 6.42
C ALA A 134 -1.70 39.68 7.75
N LEU A 135 -1.40 38.54 8.38
CA LEU A 135 -1.97 38.20 9.68
C LEU A 135 -1.50 39.14 10.79
N TYR A 136 -0.27 39.68 10.71
CA TYR A 136 0.25 40.66 11.68
C TYR A 136 -0.51 41.99 11.63
N SER A 137 -1.03 42.37 10.45
CA SER A 137 -1.89 43.56 10.33
C SER A 137 -3.33 43.34 10.81
N ILE A 138 -3.80 42.09 10.87
CA ILE A 138 -5.19 41.75 11.25
C ILE A 138 -5.28 41.42 12.74
N PHE A 139 -4.29 40.69 13.27
CA PHE A 139 -4.26 40.22 14.65
C PHE A 139 -3.16 40.95 15.42
N THR A 140 -3.46 42.17 15.84
CA THR A 140 -2.50 43.07 16.51
C THR A 140 -2.41 42.86 18.02
N GLN A 141 -3.41 42.21 18.62
CA GLN A 141 -3.46 41.98 20.08
C GLN A 141 -2.63 40.74 20.46
N PRO A 142 -1.80 40.80 21.52
CA PRO A 142 -1.06 39.63 22.00
C PRO A 142 -2.00 38.48 22.38
N MET A 143 -1.63 37.25 22.00
CA MET A 143 -2.36 36.03 22.32
C MET A 143 -1.39 35.00 22.89
N LEU A 144 -1.76 34.31 23.97
CA LEU A 144 -0.93 33.27 24.61
C LEU A 144 0.52 33.71 24.92
N GLY A 145 0.71 34.99 25.27
CA GLY A 145 2.03 35.55 25.59
C GLY A 145 2.96 35.78 24.38
N LYS A 146 2.45 35.66 23.15
CA LYS A 146 3.17 35.96 21.90
C LYS A 146 2.39 36.96 21.05
N ASP A 147 3.04 37.47 20.00
CA ASP A 147 2.40 38.32 18.99
C ASP A 147 1.15 37.64 18.37
N GLY A 148 0.03 38.36 18.29
CA GLY A 148 -1.24 37.81 17.80
C GLY A 148 -1.18 37.35 16.34
N GLY A 149 -0.43 38.06 15.50
CA GLY A 149 -0.20 37.72 14.10
C GLY A 149 0.61 36.44 13.95
N TYR A 150 1.61 36.27 14.81
CA TYR A 150 2.39 35.02 14.88
C TYR A 150 1.53 33.82 15.31
N ILE A 151 0.69 33.97 16.33
CA ILE A 151 -0.23 32.88 16.75
C ILE A 151 -1.23 32.55 15.64
N ALA A 152 -1.83 33.56 14.99
CA ALA A 152 -2.72 33.35 13.86
C ALA A 152 -2.03 32.60 12.71
N LYS A 153 -0.75 32.91 12.45
CA LYS A 153 0.08 32.21 11.46
C LYS A 153 0.26 30.73 11.83
N CYS A 154 0.58 30.41 13.08
CA CYS A 154 0.66 29.03 13.57
C CYS A 154 -0.66 28.28 13.41
N VAL A 155 -1.80 28.93 13.71
CA VAL A 155 -3.14 28.34 13.55
C VAL A 155 -3.45 28.05 12.08
N VAL A 156 -3.19 28.98 11.17
CA VAL A 156 -3.41 28.76 9.73
C VAL A 156 -2.56 27.60 9.21
N VAL A 157 -1.28 27.56 9.62
CA VAL A 157 -0.37 26.44 9.29
C VAL A 157 -0.90 25.11 9.83
N LEU A 158 -1.42 25.09 11.06
CA LEU A 158 -2.05 23.90 11.63
C LEU A 158 -3.25 23.44 10.81
N LEU A 159 -4.18 24.34 10.46
CA LEU A 159 -5.39 24.00 9.71
C LEU A 159 -5.07 23.46 8.32
N LEU A 160 -4.15 24.10 7.60
CA LEU A 160 -3.67 23.63 6.31
C LEU A 160 -2.95 22.28 6.44
N ASN A 161 -2.18 22.10 7.53
CA ASN A 161 -1.54 20.83 7.80
C ASN A 161 -2.55 19.71 8.08
N LEU A 162 -3.59 19.95 8.88
CA LEU A 162 -4.67 18.98 9.11
C LEU A 162 -5.41 18.64 7.81
N GLY A 163 -5.62 19.63 6.94
CA GLY A 163 -6.12 19.41 5.59
C GLY A 163 -5.24 18.45 4.79
N LEU A 164 -3.93 18.68 4.75
CA LEU A 164 -2.97 17.75 4.11
C LEU A 164 -2.97 16.38 4.79
N GLN A 165 -2.96 16.31 6.13
CA GLN A 165 -3.00 15.04 6.86
C GLN A 165 -4.21 14.18 6.47
N TYR A 166 -5.34 14.81 6.13
CA TYR A 166 -6.49 14.10 5.59
C TYR A 166 -6.36 13.83 4.08
N TYR A 167 -6.41 14.87 3.24
CA TYR A 167 -6.54 14.71 1.78
C TYR A 167 -5.29 14.09 1.14
N PHE A 168 -4.11 14.59 1.53
CA PHE A 168 -2.85 14.14 0.93
C PHE A 168 -2.51 12.72 1.35
N ASN A 169 -2.64 12.37 2.63
CA ASN A 169 -2.39 10.99 3.03
C ASN A 169 -3.43 10.04 2.42
N PHE A 170 -4.70 10.45 2.26
CA PHE A 170 -5.68 9.63 1.53
C PHE A 170 -5.24 9.42 0.08
N PHE A 171 -4.84 10.47 -0.62
CA PHE A 171 -4.33 10.36 -1.97
C PHE A 171 -3.12 9.41 -2.07
N ASN A 172 -2.15 9.55 -1.16
CA ASN A 172 -0.98 8.69 -1.08
C ASN A 172 -1.36 7.23 -0.83
N ASP A 173 -2.23 6.97 0.15
CA ASP A 173 -2.73 5.63 0.46
C ASP A 173 -3.47 5.03 -0.74
N ALA A 174 -4.27 5.81 -1.46
CA ALA A 174 -4.98 5.35 -2.64
C ALA A 174 -4.02 4.96 -3.77
N TYR A 175 -3.00 5.78 -4.04
CA TYR A 175 -2.04 5.53 -5.11
C TYR A 175 -1.10 4.35 -4.81
N THR A 176 -0.64 4.24 -3.57
CA THR A 176 0.27 3.17 -3.12
C THR A 176 -0.45 1.83 -3.04
N ASN A 177 -1.68 1.80 -2.53
CA ASN A 177 -2.45 0.55 -2.44
C ASN A 177 -3.10 0.12 -3.76
N LEU A 178 -3.15 0.99 -4.78
CA LEU A 178 -3.77 0.66 -6.08
C LEU A 178 -3.19 -0.61 -6.70
N ILE A 179 -1.87 -0.84 -6.61
CA ILE A 179 -1.25 -2.04 -7.18
C ILE A 179 -1.81 -3.34 -6.62
N HIS A 180 -2.30 -3.34 -5.38
CA HIS A 180 -2.86 -4.52 -4.72
C HIS A 180 -4.19 -4.95 -5.34
N VAL A 181 -4.88 -4.07 -6.07
CA VAL A 181 -6.18 -4.36 -6.70
C VAL A 181 -6.11 -4.41 -8.24
N LEU A 182 -4.97 -4.06 -8.84
CA LEU A 182 -4.76 -4.09 -10.30
C LEU A 182 -4.45 -5.49 -10.86
N SER A 183 -3.88 -6.37 -10.05
CA SER A 183 -3.61 -7.77 -10.39
C SER A 183 -3.77 -8.65 -9.15
N PRO A 184 -4.32 -9.86 -9.25
CA PRO A 184 -4.27 -10.88 -8.21
C PRO A 184 -2.94 -11.66 -8.17
N ASN A 185 -2.07 -11.52 -9.18
CA ASN A 185 -0.79 -12.24 -9.27
C ASN A 185 0.34 -11.47 -8.57
N THR A 186 0.89 -12.02 -7.48
CA THR A 186 1.96 -11.38 -6.71
C THR A 186 3.24 -11.12 -7.51
N GLN A 187 3.61 -12.02 -8.43
CA GLN A 187 4.82 -11.82 -9.25
C GLN A 187 4.62 -10.67 -10.24
N GLU A 188 3.44 -10.59 -10.84
CA GLU A 188 3.08 -9.48 -11.71
C GLU A 188 3.09 -8.15 -10.94
N ARG A 189 2.52 -8.10 -9.73
CA ARG A 189 2.59 -6.91 -8.86
C ARG A 189 4.03 -6.48 -8.61
N THR A 190 4.92 -7.44 -8.28
CA THR A 190 6.34 -7.16 -7.98
C THR A 190 7.08 -6.62 -9.20
N ASP A 191 6.86 -7.20 -10.37
CA ASP A 191 7.50 -6.76 -11.62
C ASP A 191 7.02 -5.36 -12.02
N VAL A 192 5.71 -5.11 -11.92
CA VAL A 192 5.12 -3.79 -12.20
C VAL A 192 5.61 -2.76 -11.18
N LEU A 193 5.73 -3.12 -9.89
CA LEU A 193 6.30 -2.26 -8.86
C LEU A 193 7.73 -1.85 -9.20
N ALA A 194 8.58 -2.78 -9.63
CA ALA A 194 9.96 -2.45 -10.00
C ALA A 194 10.03 -1.42 -11.14
N ILE A 195 9.23 -1.63 -12.21
CA ILE A 195 9.16 -0.68 -13.33
C ILE A 195 8.62 0.67 -12.87
N LYS A 196 7.50 0.64 -12.14
CA LYS A 196 6.86 1.84 -11.60
C LYS A 196 7.81 2.62 -10.70
N SER A 197 8.55 1.97 -9.80
CA SER A 197 9.44 2.61 -8.83
C SER A 197 10.60 3.34 -9.46
N VAL A 198 11.21 2.76 -10.48
CA VAL A 198 12.24 3.43 -11.26
C VAL A 198 11.69 4.63 -12.04
N VAL A 199 10.46 4.53 -12.56
CA VAL A 199 9.87 5.62 -13.36
C VAL A 199 9.39 6.77 -12.46
N TYR A 200 8.67 6.50 -11.37
CA TYR A 200 8.17 7.57 -10.51
C TYR A 200 9.28 8.30 -9.75
N SER A 201 10.43 7.65 -9.47
CA SER A 201 11.55 8.28 -8.78
C SER A 201 12.18 9.43 -9.57
N LEU A 202 11.82 9.57 -10.85
CA LEU A 202 12.14 10.75 -11.65
C LEU A 202 11.47 12.02 -11.11
N ALA A 203 10.27 11.94 -10.50
CA ALA A 203 9.59 13.13 -9.96
C ALA A 203 10.40 13.85 -8.87
N PRO A 204 10.83 13.20 -7.75
CA PRO A 204 11.67 13.86 -6.75
C PRO A 204 13.03 14.27 -7.33
N SER A 205 13.59 13.51 -8.28
CA SER A 205 14.84 13.87 -8.95
C SER A 205 14.70 15.18 -9.76
N ILE A 206 13.59 15.35 -10.49
CA ILE A 206 13.26 16.58 -11.21
C ILE A 206 13.09 17.73 -10.23
N MET A 207 12.39 17.52 -9.11
CA MET A 207 12.21 18.57 -8.09
C MET A 207 13.55 19.03 -7.50
N ASN A 208 14.45 18.10 -7.19
CA ASN A 208 15.78 18.40 -6.64
C ASN A 208 16.67 19.19 -7.61
N ILE A 209 16.42 19.11 -8.93
CA ILE A 209 17.12 19.91 -9.95
C ILE A 209 16.43 21.27 -10.13
N VAL A 210 15.10 21.27 -10.24
CA VAL A 210 14.31 22.47 -10.59
C VAL A 210 14.25 23.47 -9.44
N LEU A 211 14.14 23.03 -8.19
CA LEU A 211 14.02 23.93 -7.03
C LEU A 211 15.26 24.85 -6.86
N PRO A 212 16.51 24.33 -6.88
CA PRO A 212 17.70 25.19 -6.84
C PRO A 212 17.81 26.15 -8.04
N ILE A 213 17.42 25.73 -9.24
CA ILE A 213 17.44 26.61 -10.44
C ILE A 213 16.47 27.77 -10.26
N ILE A 214 15.26 27.52 -9.75
CA ILE A 214 14.30 28.58 -9.46
C ILE A 214 14.82 29.49 -8.34
N ALA A 215 15.49 28.94 -7.33
CA ALA A 215 16.13 29.74 -6.28
C ALA A 215 17.17 30.71 -6.85
N GLN A 216 18.01 30.24 -7.79
CA GLN A 216 18.99 31.09 -8.48
C GLN A 216 18.33 32.23 -9.27
N VAL A 217 17.26 31.92 -10.01
CA VAL A 217 16.63 32.89 -10.93
C VAL A 217 15.67 33.86 -10.23
N ALA A 218 14.98 33.42 -9.18
CA ALA A 218 13.84 34.15 -8.60
C ALA A 218 14.00 34.51 -7.10
N ALA A 219 15.06 34.02 -6.43
CA ALA A 219 15.23 34.16 -4.99
C ALA A 219 16.68 34.42 -4.55
N ASN A 220 17.53 35.01 -5.40
CA ASN A 220 18.93 35.31 -5.08
C ASN A 220 19.70 34.10 -4.52
N ASN A 221 19.46 32.92 -5.09
CA ASN A 221 20.05 31.64 -4.68
C ASN A 221 19.66 31.18 -3.25
N ASN A 222 18.59 31.75 -2.67
CA ASN A 222 18.06 31.35 -1.37
C ASN A 222 16.92 30.33 -1.53
N LEU A 223 17.22 29.05 -1.25
CA LEU A 223 16.24 27.96 -1.29
C LEU A 223 15.16 28.06 -0.18
N TYR A 224 15.42 28.86 0.85
CA TYR A 224 14.48 29.12 1.93
C TYR A 224 13.52 30.29 1.63
N ASP A 225 13.67 30.99 0.49
CA ASP A 225 12.69 31.98 0.10
C ASP A 225 11.39 31.30 -0.37
N ILE A 226 10.26 31.69 0.23
CA ILE A 226 8.94 31.16 -0.10
C ILE A 226 8.58 31.37 -1.59
N LYS A 227 9.18 32.36 -2.28
CA LYS A 227 8.99 32.60 -3.71
C LYS A 227 9.34 31.38 -4.57
N VAL A 228 10.37 30.63 -4.19
CA VAL A 228 10.78 29.41 -4.91
C VAL A 228 9.63 28.41 -4.98
N TYR A 229 8.95 28.21 -3.85
CA TYR A 229 7.82 27.30 -3.73
C TYR A 229 6.55 27.86 -4.35
N ARG A 230 6.32 29.19 -4.27
CA ARG A 230 5.19 29.86 -4.94
C ARG A 230 5.20 29.70 -6.45
N ILE A 231 6.40 29.68 -7.07
CA ILE A 231 6.54 29.48 -8.52
C ILE A 231 6.48 27.99 -8.88
N SER A 232 7.21 27.14 -8.15
CA SER A 232 7.38 25.73 -8.51
C SER A 232 6.15 24.85 -8.21
N TYR A 233 5.48 25.05 -7.07
CA TYR A 233 4.41 24.15 -6.62
C TYR A 233 3.17 24.17 -7.53
N PRO A 234 2.71 25.32 -8.06
CA PRO A 234 1.64 25.31 -9.05
C PRO A 234 1.98 24.51 -10.31
N ILE A 235 3.22 24.61 -10.81
CA ILE A 235 3.68 23.88 -11.99
C ILE A 235 3.67 22.37 -11.73
N PHE A 236 4.27 21.94 -10.62
CA PHE A 236 4.29 20.54 -10.21
C PHE A 236 2.89 19.99 -9.92
N ALA A 237 2.01 20.78 -9.32
CA ALA A 237 0.63 20.40 -9.06
C ALA A 237 -0.18 20.19 -10.36
N ILE A 238 -0.05 21.10 -11.34
CA ILE A 238 -0.77 20.99 -12.62
C ILE A 238 -0.27 19.78 -13.40
N ILE A 239 1.05 19.63 -13.59
CA ILE A 239 1.64 18.48 -14.27
C ILE A 239 1.30 17.19 -13.51
N GLY A 240 1.40 17.24 -12.18
CA GLY A 240 1.09 16.15 -11.27
C GLY A 240 -0.32 15.61 -11.44
N MET A 241 -1.31 16.51 -11.46
CA MET A 241 -2.71 16.15 -11.66
C MET A 241 -2.99 15.63 -13.07
N LEU A 242 -2.45 16.26 -14.12
CA LEU A 242 -2.64 15.82 -15.50
C LEU A 242 -2.13 14.39 -15.72
N LEU A 243 -0.94 14.08 -15.21
CA LEU A 243 -0.36 12.73 -15.28
C LEU A 243 -1.09 11.73 -14.38
N THR A 244 -1.59 12.16 -13.22
CA THR A 244 -2.42 11.31 -12.34
C THR A 244 -3.76 10.95 -13.00
N VAL A 245 -4.36 11.85 -13.78
CA VAL A 245 -5.56 11.56 -14.58
C VAL A 245 -5.31 10.45 -15.60
N VAL A 246 -4.09 10.35 -16.15
CA VAL A 246 -3.72 9.23 -17.05
C VAL A 246 -3.80 7.89 -16.33
N VAL A 247 -3.40 7.82 -15.06
CA VAL A 247 -3.55 6.61 -14.22
C VAL A 247 -5.03 6.28 -14.05
N TYR A 248 -5.83 7.27 -13.64
CA TYR A 248 -7.27 7.07 -13.43
C TYR A 248 -7.96 6.57 -14.70
N ALA A 249 -7.71 7.18 -15.85
CA ALA A 249 -8.39 6.88 -17.11
C ALA A 249 -7.99 5.52 -17.71
N ASN A 250 -6.76 5.06 -17.50
CA ASN A 250 -6.22 3.90 -18.21
C ASN A 250 -6.01 2.65 -17.34
N THR A 251 -6.24 2.71 -16.02
CA THR A 251 -6.19 1.53 -15.14
C THR A 251 -7.58 0.97 -14.89
N LYS A 252 -7.71 -0.32 -14.59
CA LYS A 252 -8.95 -0.94 -14.09
C LYS A 252 -8.65 -1.82 -12.88
N GLU A 253 -9.44 -1.67 -11.82
CA GLU A 253 -9.36 -2.56 -10.66
C GLU A 253 -10.02 -3.89 -10.99
N LYS A 254 -9.29 -4.98 -10.79
CA LYS A 254 -9.71 -6.34 -11.20
C LYS A 254 -10.24 -7.17 -10.05
N ILE A 255 -9.90 -6.78 -8.82
CA ILE A 255 -10.43 -7.39 -7.61
C ILE A 255 -11.64 -6.57 -7.18
N VAL A 256 -12.73 -6.67 -7.95
CA VAL A 256 -14.03 -6.17 -7.49
C VAL A 256 -14.57 -7.28 -6.59
N GLN A 257 -14.57 -7.02 -5.28
CA GLN A 257 -15.24 -7.90 -4.31
C GLN A 257 -16.66 -8.18 -4.82
N ALA A 258 -17.11 -9.43 -4.70
CA ALA A 258 -18.44 -9.83 -5.16
C ALA A 258 -19.48 -8.84 -4.62
N LYS A 259 -20.31 -8.31 -5.53
CA LYS A 259 -21.41 -7.39 -5.19
C LYS A 259 -22.35 -7.97 -4.13
N THR A 260 -22.34 -9.29 -3.93
CA THR A 260 -23.23 -10.05 -3.04
C THR A 260 -22.75 -10.16 -1.59
N HIS A 261 -21.50 -9.81 -1.26
CA HIS A 261 -21.05 -9.77 0.15
C HIS A 261 -21.19 -8.34 0.72
N THR A 262 -22.43 -7.88 0.81
CA THR A 262 -22.78 -6.46 1.06
C THR A 262 -22.75 -6.01 2.51
N ILE A 263 -22.05 -6.65 3.44
CA ILE A 263 -22.02 -6.12 4.81
C ILE A 263 -20.85 -5.15 4.98
N GLN A 264 -21.17 -3.88 5.31
CA GLN A 264 -20.22 -2.88 5.78
C GLN A 264 -19.39 -3.50 6.90
N ILE A 265 -18.07 -3.58 6.74
CA ILE A 265 -17.24 -4.13 7.81
C ILE A 265 -17.21 -3.08 8.92
N SER A 266 -17.69 -3.45 10.10
CA SER A 266 -17.68 -2.54 11.24
C SER A 266 -16.25 -2.09 11.54
N PHE A 267 -16.05 -0.78 11.72
CA PHE A 267 -14.75 -0.21 12.09
C PHE A 267 -14.07 -0.97 13.23
N ILE A 268 -14.81 -1.27 14.31
CA ILE A 268 -14.26 -1.94 15.50
C ILE A 268 -13.87 -3.38 15.18
N ASP A 269 -14.63 -4.06 14.33
CA ASP A 269 -14.36 -5.45 13.95
C ASP A 269 -13.16 -5.54 13.02
N SER A 270 -13.07 -4.66 12.01
CA SER A 270 -11.88 -4.50 11.17
C SER A 270 -10.64 -4.21 12.01
N PHE A 271 -10.75 -3.29 12.97
CA PHE A 271 -9.65 -2.89 13.84
C PHE A 271 -9.15 -4.08 14.67
N LYS A 272 -10.07 -4.80 15.32
CA LYS A 272 -9.73 -6.00 16.10
C LYS A 272 -9.16 -7.10 15.22
N ALA A 273 -9.67 -7.28 14.00
CA ALA A 273 -9.19 -8.29 13.08
C ALA A 273 -7.73 -8.03 12.66
N VAL A 274 -7.39 -6.78 12.32
CA VAL A 274 -6.00 -6.38 12.03
C VAL A 274 -5.12 -6.47 13.27
N ALA A 275 -5.61 -6.06 14.44
CA ALA A 275 -4.86 -6.13 15.69
C ALA A 275 -4.55 -7.57 16.14
N LYS A 276 -5.27 -8.59 15.64
CA LYS A 276 -4.94 -10.02 15.85
C LYS A 276 -3.89 -10.55 14.86
N ASN A 277 -3.48 -9.77 13.86
CA ASN A 277 -2.54 -10.21 12.84
C ASN A 277 -1.09 -10.14 13.35
N LYS A 278 -0.48 -11.31 13.59
CA LYS A 278 0.90 -11.39 14.10
C LYS A 278 1.93 -10.77 13.16
N TYR A 279 1.75 -10.89 11.84
CA TYR A 279 2.71 -10.40 10.86
C TYR A 279 2.68 -8.88 10.75
N PHE A 280 1.51 -8.28 10.91
CA PHE A 280 1.39 -6.84 11.05
C PHE A 280 2.23 -6.32 12.22
N TRP A 281 2.12 -6.92 13.41
CA TRP A 281 2.88 -6.48 14.58
C TRP A 281 4.38 -6.66 14.40
N ILE A 282 4.83 -7.74 13.76
CA ILE A 282 6.25 -7.94 13.47
C ILE A 282 6.81 -6.77 12.66
N ILE A 283 6.09 -6.32 11.63
CA ILE A 283 6.55 -5.21 10.77
C ILE A 283 6.38 -3.86 11.44
N ALA A 284 5.27 -3.64 12.14
CA ALA A 284 5.03 -2.40 12.87
C ALA A 284 6.10 -2.17 13.94
N LEU A 285 6.43 -3.22 14.72
CA LEU A 285 7.49 -3.16 15.73
C LEU A 285 8.87 -2.96 15.13
N ALA A 286 9.18 -3.56 13.97
CA ALA A 286 10.44 -3.32 13.27
C ALA A 286 10.63 -1.83 12.97
N GLY A 287 9.59 -1.18 12.42
CA GLY A 287 9.61 0.26 12.14
C GLY A 287 9.69 1.14 13.39
N TRP A 288 8.95 0.84 14.45
CA TRP A 288 8.95 1.67 15.66
C TRP A 288 10.23 1.55 16.50
N ILE A 289 10.80 0.35 16.59
CA ILE A 289 12.04 0.13 17.36
C ILE A 289 13.27 0.55 16.54
N GLY A 290 13.19 0.50 15.21
CA GLY A 290 14.25 0.92 14.29
C GLY A 290 14.50 2.43 14.16
N PHE A 291 13.78 3.29 14.91
CA PHE A 291 13.79 4.75 14.72
C PHE A 291 15.19 5.39 14.75
N LEU A 292 16.10 4.83 15.55
CA LEU A 292 17.48 5.34 15.69
C LEU A 292 18.31 5.17 14.44
N GLU A 293 17.94 4.28 13.51
CA GLU A 293 18.66 4.08 12.24
C GLU A 293 18.85 5.41 11.49
N SER A 294 17.88 6.33 11.59
CA SER A 294 17.96 7.65 10.95
C SER A 294 19.04 8.60 11.51
N ALA A 295 19.64 8.29 12.67
CA ALA A 295 20.60 9.16 13.35
C ALA A 295 21.87 9.44 12.53
N TYR A 296 22.27 8.52 11.64
CA TYR A 296 23.44 8.72 10.78
C TYR A 296 23.18 9.72 9.64
N GLY A 297 21.92 10.08 9.37
CA GLY A 297 21.52 10.78 8.14
C GLY A 297 22.20 12.14 7.89
N ASN A 298 22.66 12.81 8.96
CA ASN A 298 23.34 14.10 8.84
C ASN A 298 24.88 14.01 8.82
N ILE A 299 25.46 12.83 9.01
CA ILE A 299 26.93 12.66 9.15
C ILE A 299 27.68 13.20 7.94
N LEU A 300 27.22 12.89 6.73
CA LEU A 300 27.87 13.33 5.50
C LEU A 300 27.81 14.86 5.35
N THR A 301 26.65 15.45 5.64
CA THR A 301 26.44 16.91 5.63
C THR A 301 27.27 17.61 6.71
N TRP A 302 27.35 17.05 7.92
CA TRP A 302 28.15 17.61 9.01
C TRP A 302 29.65 17.49 8.76
N SER A 303 30.11 16.38 8.17
CA SER A 303 31.50 16.22 7.74
C SER A 303 31.91 17.30 6.73
N PHE A 304 30.98 17.74 5.87
CA PHE A 304 31.21 18.83 4.93
C PHE A 304 31.12 20.21 5.61
N ASN A 305 29.98 20.53 6.23
CA ASN A 305 29.70 21.86 6.77
C ASN A 305 30.59 22.25 7.95
N TYR A 306 30.84 21.30 8.87
CA TYR A 306 31.53 21.56 10.13
C TYR A 306 32.91 20.90 10.16
N GLY A 307 33.11 19.80 9.43
CA GLY A 307 34.39 19.12 9.33
C GLY A 307 35.30 19.62 8.21
N HIS A 308 34.79 20.45 7.29
CA HIS A 308 35.53 21.00 6.14
C HIS A 308 36.31 19.94 5.32
N THR A 309 35.81 18.70 5.32
CA THR A 309 36.52 17.52 4.78
C THR A 309 36.60 17.49 3.25
N CYS A 310 35.83 18.33 2.56
CA CYS A 310 35.85 18.45 1.11
C CYS A 310 35.36 19.83 0.65
N ASN A 311 35.62 20.18 -0.62
CA ASN A 311 35.08 21.41 -1.20
C ASN A 311 33.64 21.21 -1.72
N GLY A 312 32.93 22.33 -1.98
CA GLY A 312 31.53 22.29 -2.40
C GLY A 312 31.29 21.53 -3.72
N ALA A 313 32.24 21.55 -4.65
CA ALA A 313 32.12 20.79 -5.91
C ALA A 313 32.21 19.27 -5.68
N GLN A 314 33.13 18.83 -4.81
CA GLN A 314 33.23 17.43 -4.40
C GLN A 314 31.97 16.97 -3.68
N PHE A 315 31.46 17.78 -2.73
CA PHE A 315 30.23 17.45 -2.02
C PHE A 315 29.02 17.33 -2.95
N ALA A 316 28.88 18.24 -3.92
CA ALA A 316 27.81 18.17 -4.92
C ALA A 316 27.87 16.88 -5.77
N ILE A 317 29.08 16.45 -6.15
CA ILE A 317 29.29 15.18 -6.87
C ILE A 317 28.89 13.99 -5.98
N ILE A 318 29.33 13.98 -4.72
CA ILE A 318 29.01 12.93 -3.75
C ILE A 318 27.50 12.79 -3.57
N GLN A 319 26.78 13.90 -3.35
CA GLN A 319 25.33 13.88 -3.20
C GLN A 319 24.61 13.37 -4.46
N THR A 320 25.10 13.76 -5.64
CA THR A 320 24.58 13.27 -6.93
C THR A 320 24.77 11.76 -7.08
N LEU A 321 25.95 11.25 -6.72
CA LEU A 321 26.27 9.83 -6.81
C LEU A 321 25.46 8.99 -5.81
N ILE A 322 25.32 9.45 -4.56
CA ILE A 322 24.51 8.78 -3.53
C ILE A 322 23.05 8.67 -4.00
N GLY A 323 22.48 9.74 -4.58
CA GLY A 323 21.13 9.71 -5.12
C GLY A 323 20.90 8.63 -6.18
N ASN A 324 21.93 8.30 -6.97
CA ASN A 324 21.88 7.24 -7.99
C ASN A 324 22.03 5.82 -7.41
N ALA A 325 22.48 5.65 -6.16
CA ALA A 325 22.60 4.34 -5.53
C ALA A 325 21.25 3.60 -5.49
N SER A 326 20.18 4.35 -5.25
CA SER A 326 18.81 3.82 -5.17
C SER A 326 18.33 3.16 -6.46
N LEU A 327 18.73 3.69 -7.62
CA LEU A 327 18.38 3.11 -8.92
C LEU A 327 18.89 1.67 -9.03
N TRP A 328 20.16 1.45 -8.68
CA TRP A 328 20.78 0.14 -8.75
C TRP A 328 20.17 -0.83 -7.74
N GLY A 329 19.87 -0.37 -6.53
CA GLY A 329 19.15 -1.17 -5.53
C GLY A 329 17.78 -1.63 -6.03
N MET A 330 17.00 -0.73 -6.62
CA MET A 330 15.67 -1.07 -7.17
C MET A 330 15.75 -2.05 -8.35
N LEU A 331 16.77 -1.96 -9.21
CA LEU A 331 16.96 -2.89 -10.33
C LEU A 331 17.39 -4.29 -9.85
N LEU A 332 18.19 -4.36 -8.79
CA LEU A 332 18.70 -5.63 -8.24
C LEU A 332 17.68 -6.35 -7.35
N ALA A 333 16.81 -5.62 -6.65
CA ALA A 333 15.88 -6.19 -5.69
C ALA A 333 14.99 -7.32 -6.25
N PRO A 334 14.35 -7.21 -7.44
CA PRO A 334 13.54 -8.31 -7.98
C PRO A 334 14.34 -9.58 -8.24
N ILE A 335 15.61 -9.45 -8.68
CA ILE A 335 16.49 -10.57 -8.95
C ILE A 335 16.84 -11.29 -7.64
N CYS A 336 17.16 -10.53 -6.60
CA CYS A 336 17.46 -11.04 -5.27
C CYS A 336 16.23 -11.70 -4.63
N ILE A 337 15.05 -11.08 -4.72
CA ILE A 337 13.78 -11.61 -4.21
C ILE A 337 13.47 -12.96 -4.87
N ARG A 338 13.59 -13.06 -6.20
CA ARG A 338 13.36 -14.32 -6.93
C ARG A 338 14.35 -15.43 -6.54
N LYS A 339 15.57 -15.07 -6.16
CA LYS A 339 16.64 -16.04 -5.88
C LYS A 339 16.68 -16.49 -4.41
N TRP A 340 16.41 -15.59 -3.48
CA TRP A 340 16.59 -15.81 -2.05
C TRP A 340 15.29 -15.73 -1.23
N GLY A 341 14.20 -15.24 -1.81
CA GLY A 341 12.91 -15.03 -1.16
C GLY A 341 12.86 -13.72 -0.36
N LYS A 342 11.65 -13.15 -0.19
CA LYS A 342 11.45 -11.84 0.45
C LYS A 342 12.06 -11.74 1.86
N LYS A 343 11.83 -12.74 2.72
CA LYS A 343 12.33 -12.74 4.11
C LYS A 343 13.85 -12.64 4.18
N ASN A 344 14.56 -13.49 3.43
CA ASN A 344 16.02 -13.54 3.50
C ASN A 344 16.64 -12.28 2.90
N VAL A 345 16.04 -11.72 1.85
CA VAL A 345 16.45 -10.44 1.30
C VAL A 345 16.28 -9.34 2.33
N LEU A 346 15.12 -9.26 3.00
CA LEU A 346 14.86 -8.24 4.01
C LEU A 346 15.86 -8.29 5.18
N VAL A 347 16.13 -9.48 5.72
CA VAL A 347 17.11 -9.66 6.80
C VAL A 347 18.53 -9.34 6.31
N GLY A 348 18.90 -9.79 5.11
CA GLY A 348 20.22 -9.51 4.54
C GLY A 348 20.45 -8.02 4.27
N VAL A 349 19.41 -7.30 3.82
CA VAL A 349 19.41 -5.86 3.59
C VAL A 349 19.62 -5.11 4.91
N ASN A 350 18.83 -5.44 5.93
CA ASN A 350 18.92 -4.78 7.24
C ASN A 350 20.28 -5.04 7.92
N LEU A 351 20.81 -6.26 7.86
CA LEU A 351 22.17 -6.56 8.34
C LEU A 351 23.25 -5.83 7.51
N GLY A 352 23.04 -5.70 6.20
CA GLY A 352 23.91 -4.92 5.32
C GLY A 352 23.94 -3.44 5.73
N ASN A 353 22.80 -2.86 6.10
CA ASN A 353 22.72 -1.49 6.62
C ASN A 353 23.54 -1.34 7.90
N VAL A 354 23.41 -2.26 8.86
CA VAL A 354 24.19 -2.25 10.11
C VAL A 354 25.70 -2.22 9.82
N VAL A 355 26.17 -3.08 8.91
CA VAL A 355 27.59 -3.14 8.53
C VAL A 355 28.03 -1.83 7.86
N CYS A 356 27.24 -1.28 6.94
CA CYS A 356 27.57 -0.03 6.26
C CYS A 356 27.61 1.17 7.22
N ILE A 357 26.72 1.21 8.22
CA ILE A 357 26.69 2.24 9.25
C ILE A 357 27.92 2.12 10.16
N LEU A 358 28.20 0.93 10.71
CA LEU A 358 29.38 0.72 11.58
C LEU A 358 30.70 0.99 10.87
N ALA A 359 30.79 0.68 9.57
CA ALA A 359 31.97 0.94 8.76
C ALA A 359 32.35 2.43 8.72
N MET A 360 31.41 3.35 8.92
CA MET A 360 31.69 4.80 8.96
C MET A 360 32.67 5.19 10.08
N ILE A 361 32.73 4.43 11.18
CA ILE A 361 33.63 4.72 12.32
C ILE A 361 35.10 4.59 11.93
N ILE A 362 35.42 3.75 10.93
CA ILE A 362 36.79 3.42 10.53
C ILE A 362 37.56 4.68 10.08
N ASP A 363 36.93 5.56 9.30
CA ASP A 363 37.56 6.79 8.82
C ASP A 363 36.52 7.90 8.61
N MET A 364 36.12 8.53 9.71
CA MET A 364 35.13 9.63 9.70
C MET A 364 35.67 10.95 9.15
N ARG A 365 37.00 11.08 8.98
CA ARG A 365 37.64 12.31 8.48
C ARG A 365 37.74 12.32 6.96
N ASN A 366 37.68 11.14 6.34
CA ASN A 366 37.72 10.99 4.90
C ASN A 366 36.33 10.98 4.29
N ILE A 367 36.01 12.04 3.56
CA ILE A 367 34.70 12.18 2.89
C ILE A 367 34.43 11.03 1.91
N TRP A 368 35.44 10.50 1.24
CA TRP A 368 35.27 9.46 0.22
C TRP A 368 34.93 8.11 0.85
N TRP A 369 35.48 7.83 2.04
CA TRP A 369 35.09 6.67 2.82
C TRP A 369 33.64 6.77 3.30
N LEU A 370 33.26 7.91 3.89
CA LEU A 370 31.87 8.17 4.28
C LEU A 370 30.91 8.06 3.09
N PHE A 371 31.29 8.60 1.94
CA PHE A 371 30.55 8.45 0.69
C PHE A 371 30.32 6.98 0.33
N ILE A 372 31.36 6.14 0.34
CA ILE A 372 31.23 4.71 0.02
C ILE A 372 30.26 4.02 0.98
N CYS A 373 30.41 4.25 2.29
CA CYS A 373 29.52 3.67 3.30
C CYS A 373 28.07 4.10 3.11
N VAL A 374 27.82 5.40 2.89
CA VAL A 374 26.45 5.93 2.67
C VAL A 374 25.89 5.44 1.33
N TYR A 375 26.70 5.36 0.28
CA TYR A 375 26.30 4.86 -1.04
C TYR A 375 25.80 3.42 -0.95
N PHE A 376 26.56 2.53 -0.31
CA PHE A 376 26.13 1.14 -0.14
C PHE A 376 24.93 1.01 0.80
N ASN A 377 24.84 1.84 1.85
CA ASN A 377 23.65 1.87 2.69
C ASN A 377 22.39 2.27 1.89
N TRP A 378 22.47 3.30 1.04
CA TRP A 378 21.36 3.72 0.17
C TRP A 378 21.02 2.67 -0.89
N LEU A 379 22.03 2.01 -1.49
CA LEU A 379 21.83 0.92 -2.44
C LEU A 379 21.05 -0.23 -1.81
N VAL A 380 21.44 -0.62 -0.60
CA VAL A 380 20.83 -1.73 0.14
C VAL A 380 19.43 -1.32 0.65
N GLY A 381 19.28 -0.12 1.22
CA GLY A 381 17.99 0.43 1.66
C GLY A 381 16.96 0.59 0.53
N ALA A 382 17.39 0.80 -0.71
CA ALA A 382 16.47 0.86 -1.86
C ALA A 382 15.75 -0.47 -2.16
N PHE A 383 16.21 -1.61 -1.62
CA PHE A 383 15.47 -2.87 -1.70
C PHE A 383 14.13 -2.79 -0.97
N GLU A 384 14.07 -2.02 0.12
CA GLU A 384 12.86 -1.87 0.94
C GLU A 384 11.71 -1.23 0.16
N GLN A 385 12.02 -0.41 -0.84
CA GLN A 385 11.03 0.19 -1.75
C GLN A 385 10.24 -0.86 -2.55
N ILE A 386 10.78 -2.09 -2.69
CA ILE A 386 10.14 -3.21 -3.38
C ILE A 386 9.69 -4.29 -2.39
N THR A 387 10.51 -4.64 -1.39
CA THR A 387 10.14 -5.68 -0.42
C THR A 387 9.00 -5.25 0.49
N THR A 388 8.97 -4.00 0.96
CA THR A 388 7.95 -3.53 1.91
C THR A 388 6.55 -3.59 1.29
N PRO A 389 6.27 -3.04 0.09
CA PRO A 389 4.95 -3.18 -0.55
C PRO A 389 4.57 -4.64 -0.84
N ALA A 390 5.55 -5.49 -1.20
CA ALA A 390 5.29 -6.90 -1.48
C ALA A 390 4.87 -7.66 -0.20
N ILE A 391 5.57 -7.43 0.91
CA ILE A 391 5.25 -8.04 2.21
C ILE A 391 3.94 -7.48 2.76
N GLN A 392 3.67 -6.19 2.57
CA GLN A 392 2.41 -5.55 2.93
C GLN A 392 1.22 -6.18 2.19
N ALA A 393 1.39 -6.64 0.94
CA ALA A 393 0.39 -7.43 0.24
C ALA A 393 0.20 -8.81 0.88
N ASP A 394 1.30 -9.50 1.18
CA ASP A 394 1.28 -10.83 1.81
C ASP A 394 0.53 -10.84 3.16
N ILE A 395 0.71 -9.79 3.97
CA ILE A 395 0.02 -9.62 5.25
C ILE A 395 -1.49 -9.44 5.07
N ARG A 396 -1.90 -8.73 4.02
CA ARG A 396 -3.31 -8.52 3.67
C ARG A 396 -3.96 -9.79 3.14
N ASP A 397 -3.25 -10.56 2.33
CA ASP A 397 -3.71 -11.88 1.88
C ASP A 397 -3.84 -12.84 3.08
N TYR A 398 -2.87 -12.83 4.01
CA TYR A 398 -2.98 -13.57 5.27
C TYR A 398 -4.15 -13.09 6.14
N GLN A 399 -4.43 -11.79 6.16
CA GLN A 399 -5.58 -11.25 6.87
C GLN A 399 -6.87 -11.80 6.30
N GLN A 400 -7.05 -11.76 4.98
CA GLN A 400 -8.22 -12.34 4.32
C GLN A 400 -8.33 -13.84 4.62
N TYR A 401 -7.22 -14.57 4.63
CA TYR A 401 -7.22 -15.99 5.02
C TYR A 401 -7.68 -16.22 6.46
N ARG A 402 -7.33 -15.33 7.40
CA ARG A 402 -7.72 -15.45 8.81
C ARG A 402 -9.13 -14.93 9.11
N SER A 403 -9.54 -13.80 8.54
CA SER A 403 -10.85 -13.18 8.82
C SER A 403 -11.95 -13.55 7.83
N GLY A 404 -11.61 -14.17 6.69
CA GLY A 404 -12.53 -14.39 5.56
C GLY A 404 -12.80 -13.11 4.76
N GLU A 405 -12.82 -11.96 5.43
CA GLU A 405 -13.08 -10.65 4.83
C GLU A 405 -11.78 -9.96 4.37
N ARG A 406 -11.84 -9.32 3.20
CA ARG A 406 -10.74 -8.55 2.64
C ARG A 406 -10.70 -7.14 3.26
N ILE A 407 -9.85 -6.97 4.27
CA ILE A 407 -9.60 -5.69 4.96
C ILE A 407 -8.31 -5.07 4.41
N ASP A 408 -8.34 -3.80 3.99
CA ASP A 408 -7.18 -3.12 3.42
C ASP A 408 -6.78 -1.86 4.18
N GLY A 409 -7.75 -0.97 4.44
CA GLY A 409 -7.53 0.36 4.96
C GLY A 409 -7.13 0.35 6.42
N MET A 410 -7.75 -0.52 7.23
CA MET A 410 -7.57 -0.53 8.68
C MET A 410 -6.11 -0.76 9.15
N PHE A 411 -5.27 -1.38 8.33
CA PHE A 411 -3.83 -1.50 8.59
C PHE A 411 -3.15 -0.15 8.84
N ALA A 412 -3.52 0.88 8.07
CA ALA A 412 -2.98 2.23 8.24
C ALA A 412 -3.40 2.81 9.59
N THR A 413 -4.65 2.60 10.03
CA THR A 413 -5.13 3.10 11.32
C THR A 413 -4.38 2.52 12.49
N VAL A 414 -4.19 1.19 12.51
CA VAL A 414 -3.45 0.52 13.59
C VAL A 414 -1.98 0.97 13.59
N LEU A 415 -1.38 1.15 12.40
CA LEU A 415 -0.01 1.65 12.28
C LEU A 415 0.13 3.08 12.81
N THR A 416 -0.81 3.98 12.51
CA THR A 416 -0.78 5.38 12.96
C THR A 416 -0.91 5.52 14.47
N ILE A 417 -1.59 4.62 15.17
CA ILE A 417 -1.59 4.60 16.66
C ILE A 417 -0.17 4.45 17.20
N GLY A 418 0.66 3.69 16.51
CA GLY A 418 2.07 3.55 16.80
C GLY A 418 2.90 4.81 16.66
N ASN A 419 2.41 5.85 15.97
CA ASN A 419 3.13 7.13 15.89
C ASN A 419 3.28 7.79 17.27
N LEU A 420 2.52 7.37 18.29
CA LEU A 420 2.78 7.74 19.68
C LEU A 420 4.15 7.25 20.16
N VAL A 421 4.57 6.05 19.73
CA VAL A 421 5.93 5.54 19.97
C VAL A 421 6.93 6.42 19.24
N THR A 422 6.71 6.70 17.95
CA THR A 422 7.57 7.58 17.15
C THR A 422 7.75 8.95 17.80
N LEU A 423 6.66 9.52 18.35
CA LEU A 423 6.68 10.81 19.03
C LEU A 423 7.55 10.79 20.29
N LEU A 424 7.46 9.73 21.10
CA LEU A 424 8.34 9.57 22.26
C LEU A 424 9.80 9.44 21.81
N THR A 425 10.04 8.64 20.77
CA THR A 425 11.38 8.35 20.28
C THR A 425 12.04 9.52 19.53
N SER A 426 11.27 10.44 18.95
CA SER A 426 11.80 11.58 18.18
C SER A 426 12.50 12.63 19.07
N SER A 427 12.22 12.62 20.38
CA SER A 427 12.88 13.46 21.37
C SER A 427 14.32 13.01 21.71
N VAL A 428 14.68 11.76 21.39
CA VAL A 428 15.96 11.17 21.79
C VAL A 428 17.14 11.88 21.12
N LEU A 429 17.06 12.15 19.82
CA LEU A 429 18.17 12.83 19.10
C LEU A 429 18.39 14.28 19.58
N PRO A 430 17.34 15.14 19.71
CA PRO A 430 17.49 16.44 20.35
C PRO A 430 18.11 16.38 21.76
N MET A 431 17.68 15.43 22.60
CA MET A 431 18.25 15.26 23.95
C MET A 431 19.73 14.88 23.91
N VAL A 432 20.14 14.04 22.95
CA VAL A 432 21.56 13.74 22.73
C VAL A 432 22.30 15.00 22.27
N TYR A 433 21.75 15.77 21.33
CA TYR A 433 22.36 17.02 20.88
C TYR A 433 22.56 18.01 22.03
N GLU A 434 21.53 18.23 22.85
CA GLU A 434 21.58 19.11 24.02
C GLU A 434 22.63 18.66 25.05
N LYS A 435 22.70 17.34 25.32
CA LYS A 435 23.71 16.76 26.22
C LYS A 435 25.15 17.00 25.75
N TYR A 436 25.36 17.07 24.43
CA TYR A 436 26.65 17.38 23.82
C TYR A 436 26.85 18.88 23.58
N GLY A 437 25.99 19.75 24.11
CA GLY A 437 26.16 21.21 24.06
C GLY A 437 25.56 21.89 22.82
N VAL A 438 24.80 21.17 21.99
CA VAL A 438 24.12 21.71 20.81
C VAL A 438 22.71 22.16 21.20
N TYR A 439 22.58 23.39 21.68
CA TYR A 439 21.31 24.01 22.07
C TYR A 439 21.29 25.51 21.78
N GLU A 440 20.12 26.13 21.80
CA GLU A 440 19.96 27.57 21.57
C GLU A 440 20.52 28.36 22.74
N GLY A 441 21.41 29.33 22.47
CA GLY A 441 22.07 30.12 23.53
C GLY A 441 23.32 29.45 24.12
N ASN A 442 23.92 28.47 23.44
CA ASN A 442 25.20 27.84 23.84
C ASN A 442 26.45 28.72 23.62
N GLY A 443 26.29 30.01 23.31
CA GLY A 443 27.39 30.96 23.09
C GLY A 443 27.84 31.12 21.64
N TYR A 444 27.22 30.40 20.69
CA TYR A 444 27.49 30.52 19.25
C TYR A 444 26.33 31.19 18.49
N ALA A 445 26.61 31.69 17.28
CA ALA A 445 25.61 32.36 16.44
C ALA A 445 24.47 31.40 16.04
N SER A 446 24.80 30.16 15.70
CA SER A 446 23.85 29.05 15.54
C SER A 446 24.24 27.88 16.46
N SER A 447 23.24 27.14 16.95
CA SER A 447 23.46 26.04 17.91
C SER A 447 24.46 24.98 17.44
N PHE A 448 24.51 24.72 16.13
CA PHE A 448 25.39 23.73 15.53
C PHE A 448 26.80 24.24 15.23
N ASP A 449 27.07 25.55 15.34
CA ASP A 449 28.41 26.11 15.06
C ASP A 449 29.46 25.64 16.07
N ILE A 450 29.03 25.20 17.27
CA ILE A 450 29.89 24.51 18.25
C ILE A 450 30.55 23.24 17.69
N LEU A 451 29.99 22.66 16.61
CA LEU A 451 30.54 21.48 15.95
C LEU A 451 31.63 21.81 14.92
N ASP A 452 31.84 23.07 14.56
CA ASP A 452 32.86 23.44 13.57
C ASP A 452 34.26 23.14 14.10
N VAL A 453 35.08 22.41 13.34
CA VAL A 453 36.43 21.99 13.79
C VAL A 453 37.44 23.14 13.87
N ASN A 454 37.15 24.27 13.21
CA ASN A 454 38.00 25.45 13.21
C ASN A 454 37.56 26.50 14.23
N THR A 455 36.25 26.68 14.44
CA THR A 455 35.69 27.75 15.27
C THR A 455 34.97 27.28 16.54
N GLY A 456 34.58 26.01 16.61
CA GLY A 456 33.87 25.39 17.74
C GLY A 456 34.78 24.54 18.64
N ASP A 457 34.22 23.50 19.27
CA ASP A 457 34.99 22.50 20.03
C ASP A 457 35.67 21.51 19.05
N PRO A 458 37.02 21.50 18.97
CA PRO A 458 37.77 20.78 17.94
C PRO A 458 37.48 19.27 17.83
N ASN A 459 36.99 18.62 18.90
CA ASN A 459 36.74 17.18 18.90
C ASN A 459 35.25 16.83 19.04
N LEU A 460 34.38 17.81 19.24
CA LEU A 460 32.97 17.56 19.52
C LEU A 460 32.25 16.94 18.33
N LEU A 461 32.54 17.41 17.11
CA LEU A 461 31.96 16.86 15.88
C LEU A 461 32.14 15.34 15.78
N TYR A 462 33.39 14.88 15.87
CA TYR A 462 33.70 13.45 15.68
C TYR A 462 33.23 12.60 16.86
N LYS A 463 33.20 13.15 18.09
CA LYS A 463 32.58 12.49 19.25
C LYS A 463 31.07 12.30 19.02
N LEU A 464 30.39 13.36 18.61
CA LEU A 464 28.95 13.32 18.37
C LEU A 464 28.62 12.41 17.17
N MET A 465 29.37 12.49 16.07
CA MET A 465 29.24 11.57 14.93
C MET A 465 29.40 10.11 15.36
N THR A 466 30.40 9.78 16.18
CA THR A 466 30.60 8.41 16.69
C THR A 466 29.37 7.92 17.46
N VAL A 467 28.82 8.75 18.35
CA VAL A 467 27.62 8.44 19.13
C VAL A 467 26.43 8.20 18.20
N LEU A 468 26.23 9.05 17.20
CA LEU A 468 25.15 8.91 16.23
C LEU A 468 25.31 7.66 15.35
N ILE A 469 26.52 7.29 14.96
CA ILE A 469 26.79 6.05 14.22
C ILE A 469 26.44 4.84 15.07
N ILE A 470 26.87 4.80 16.34
CA ILE A 470 26.57 3.69 17.25
C ILE A 470 25.06 3.59 17.47
N MET A 471 24.39 4.73 17.73
CA MET A 471 22.93 4.77 17.89
C MET A 471 22.22 4.28 16.62
N ALA A 472 22.67 4.71 15.44
CA ALA A 472 22.11 4.26 14.17
C ALA A 472 22.32 2.77 13.93
N ALA A 473 23.50 2.23 14.24
CA ALA A 473 23.79 0.81 14.11
C ALA A 473 22.93 -0.03 15.05
N VAL A 474 22.73 0.43 16.29
CA VAL A 474 21.81 -0.20 17.25
C VAL A 474 20.38 -0.13 16.73
N GLY A 475 19.94 1.03 16.22
CA GLY A 475 18.62 1.19 15.60
C GLY A 475 18.38 0.22 14.44
N ALA A 476 19.31 0.17 13.48
CA ALA A 476 19.25 -0.74 12.33
C ALA A 476 19.27 -2.22 12.76
N PHE A 477 20.04 -2.57 13.79
CA PHE A 477 20.06 -3.93 14.33
C PHE A 477 18.72 -4.28 14.98
N LEU A 478 18.16 -3.38 15.80
CA LEU A 478 16.86 -3.58 16.44
C LEU A 478 15.72 -3.68 15.42
N ASN A 479 15.79 -2.94 14.31
CA ASN A 479 14.88 -3.08 13.15
C ASN A 479 14.90 -4.52 12.59
N THR A 480 16.06 -5.17 12.59
CA THR A 480 16.22 -6.56 12.10
C THR A 480 15.57 -7.60 13.01
N VAL A 481 15.56 -7.37 14.34
CA VAL A 481 15.19 -8.39 15.34
C VAL A 481 13.78 -8.97 15.12
N PRO A 482 12.71 -8.18 14.93
CA PRO A 482 11.37 -8.71 14.68
C PRO A 482 11.29 -9.63 13.46
N TYR A 483 12.08 -9.38 12.41
CA TYR A 483 12.04 -10.19 11.19
C TYR A 483 12.53 -11.63 11.38
N PHE A 484 13.28 -11.94 12.44
CA PHE A 484 13.61 -13.33 12.77
C PHE A 484 12.35 -14.15 13.13
N PHE A 485 11.37 -13.52 13.78
CA PHE A 485 10.09 -14.12 14.14
C PHE A 485 9.08 -14.17 12.97
N TYR A 486 9.44 -13.61 11.81
CA TYR A 486 8.60 -13.63 10.61
C TYR A 486 8.65 -15.01 9.93
N ASP A 487 7.65 -15.87 10.14
CA ASP A 487 7.55 -17.21 9.53
C ASP A 487 6.79 -17.24 8.20
N PHE A 488 6.35 -16.10 7.65
CA PHE A 488 5.61 -16.04 6.38
C PHE A 488 6.52 -16.07 5.15
N ASN A 489 7.09 -17.23 4.86
CA ASN A 489 7.91 -17.43 3.66
C ASN A 489 7.07 -17.64 2.39
N GLU A 490 7.73 -17.67 1.22
CA GLU A 490 7.10 -17.86 -0.09
C GLU A 490 6.21 -19.10 -0.15
N LYS A 491 6.61 -20.18 0.52
CA LYS A 491 5.84 -21.41 0.61
C LYS A 491 4.51 -21.20 1.35
N LYS A 492 4.54 -20.60 2.54
CA LYS A 492 3.34 -20.28 3.32
C LYS A 492 2.44 -19.29 2.60
N GLN A 493 3.03 -18.32 1.90
CA GLN A 493 2.30 -17.40 1.03
C GLN A 493 1.58 -18.15 -0.10
N LYS A 494 2.25 -19.05 -0.83
CA LYS A 494 1.63 -19.87 -1.88
C LYS A 494 0.48 -20.72 -1.33
N SER A 495 0.68 -21.35 -0.17
CA SER A 495 -0.36 -22.12 0.53
C SER A 495 -1.60 -21.28 0.81
N VAL A 496 -1.42 -20.08 1.38
CA VAL A 496 -2.52 -19.14 1.67
C VAL A 496 -3.25 -18.72 0.40
N ILE A 497 -2.52 -18.37 -0.67
CA ILE A 497 -3.12 -17.96 -1.94
C ILE A 497 -3.94 -19.09 -2.57
N ARG A 498 -3.44 -20.34 -2.55
CA ARG A 498 -4.19 -21.49 -3.08
C ARG A 498 -5.48 -21.76 -2.30
N VAL A 499 -5.44 -21.65 -0.98
CA VAL A 499 -6.65 -21.75 -0.15
C VAL A 499 -7.63 -20.63 -0.46
N LEU A 500 -7.16 -19.39 -0.63
CA LEU A 500 -8.04 -18.28 -1.00
C LEU A 500 -8.73 -18.52 -2.35
N LYS A 501 -8.04 -19.11 -3.34
CA LYS A 501 -8.64 -19.49 -4.63
C LYS A 501 -9.75 -20.55 -4.47
N ILE A 502 -9.53 -21.56 -3.63
CA ILE A 502 -10.52 -22.58 -3.33
C ILE A 502 -11.74 -21.97 -2.63
N ARG A 503 -11.52 -21.11 -1.64
CA ARG A 503 -12.61 -20.38 -0.97
C ARG A 503 -13.42 -19.55 -1.96
N SER A 504 -12.76 -18.82 -2.86
CA SER A 504 -13.47 -18.04 -3.87
C SER A 504 -14.27 -18.90 -4.84
N LEU A 505 -13.81 -20.10 -5.19
CA LEU A 505 -14.59 -21.03 -6.03
C LEU A 505 -15.92 -21.39 -5.37
N PHE A 506 -15.87 -21.81 -4.11
CA PHE A 506 -17.06 -22.21 -3.36
C PHE A 506 -18.00 -21.02 -3.09
N GLU A 507 -17.46 -19.84 -2.83
CA GLU A 507 -18.24 -18.61 -2.71
C GLU A 507 -18.89 -18.21 -4.04
N ASP A 508 -18.18 -18.32 -5.17
CA ASP A 508 -18.73 -18.03 -6.49
C ASP A 508 -19.81 -19.05 -6.89
N TYR A 509 -19.68 -20.33 -6.48
CA TYR A 509 -20.73 -21.35 -6.66
C TYR A 509 -22.01 -21.00 -5.91
N GLY A 510 -21.93 -20.74 -4.61
CA GLY A 510 -23.10 -20.36 -3.81
C GLY A 510 -23.77 -19.06 -4.28
N ASN A 511 -23.07 -18.22 -5.05
CA ASN A 511 -23.59 -16.97 -5.61
C ASN A 511 -24.04 -17.07 -7.08
N ASN A 512 -24.04 -18.26 -7.70
CA ASN A 512 -24.33 -18.46 -9.13
C ASN A 512 -23.46 -17.58 -10.06
N ALA A 513 -22.19 -17.38 -9.69
CA ALA A 513 -21.26 -16.47 -10.36
C ALA A 513 -19.99 -17.17 -10.87
N LEU A 514 -20.07 -18.47 -11.16
CA LEU A 514 -18.94 -19.25 -11.63
C LEU A 514 -18.50 -18.88 -13.04
N ASP A 515 -17.19 -18.77 -13.17
CA ASP A 515 -16.50 -18.54 -14.44
C ASP A 515 -15.82 -19.83 -14.90
N ASN A 516 -15.87 -20.10 -16.21
CA ASN A 516 -15.34 -21.33 -16.80
C ASN A 516 -13.85 -21.51 -16.47
N HIS A 517 -13.02 -20.47 -16.61
CA HIS A 517 -11.59 -20.53 -16.30
C HIS A 517 -11.33 -20.75 -14.81
N LYS A 518 -12.13 -20.15 -13.93
CA LYS A 518 -12.02 -20.39 -12.47
C LYS A 518 -12.36 -21.82 -12.07
N ILE A 519 -13.39 -22.43 -12.68
CA ILE A 519 -13.73 -23.84 -12.44
C ILE A 519 -12.54 -24.72 -12.81
N VAL A 520 -12.02 -24.57 -14.03
CA VAL A 520 -10.89 -25.37 -14.53
C VAL A 520 -9.67 -25.21 -13.64
N GLU A 521 -9.29 -23.96 -13.33
CA GLU A 521 -8.11 -23.69 -12.50
C GLU A 521 -8.25 -24.29 -11.10
N ALA A 522 -9.42 -24.17 -10.48
CA ALA A 522 -9.62 -24.61 -9.12
C ALA A 522 -9.75 -26.14 -9.01
N ILE A 523 -10.42 -26.81 -9.95
CA ILE A 523 -10.50 -28.27 -9.97
C ILE A 523 -9.13 -28.87 -10.27
N ASP A 524 -8.39 -28.36 -11.26
CA ASP A 524 -7.01 -28.78 -11.55
C ASP A 524 -6.12 -28.63 -10.31
N LEU A 525 -6.27 -27.52 -9.59
CA LEU A 525 -5.55 -27.25 -8.35
C LEU A 525 -5.90 -28.26 -7.26
N VAL A 526 -7.18 -28.59 -7.08
CA VAL A 526 -7.64 -29.56 -6.07
C VAL A 526 -7.16 -30.96 -6.41
N GLU A 527 -7.35 -31.43 -7.64
CA GLU A 527 -6.89 -32.75 -8.07
C GLU A 527 -5.38 -32.90 -7.92
N LYS A 528 -4.62 -31.91 -8.42
CA LYS A 528 -3.18 -31.89 -8.27
C LYS A 528 -2.80 -31.87 -6.81
N SER A 529 -3.50 -31.12 -5.97
CA SER A 529 -3.21 -31.09 -4.53
C SER A 529 -3.49 -32.43 -3.86
N ARG A 530 -4.58 -33.13 -4.18
CA ARG A 530 -4.83 -34.48 -3.65
C ARG A 530 -3.76 -35.48 -4.08
N LYS A 531 -3.36 -35.45 -5.36
CA LYS A 531 -2.30 -36.31 -5.92
C LYS A 531 -0.96 -36.03 -5.22
N MET A 532 -0.51 -34.78 -5.20
CA MET A 532 0.77 -34.37 -4.59
C MET A 532 0.79 -34.57 -3.06
N ALA A 533 -0.33 -34.38 -2.36
CA ALA A 533 -0.38 -34.57 -0.91
C ALA A 533 -0.13 -36.03 -0.48
N ALA A 534 -0.45 -36.99 -1.35
CA ALA A 534 -0.20 -38.42 -1.15
C ALA A 534 1.24 -38.85 -1.48
N GLU A 535 2.02 -38.01 -2.16
CA GLU A 535 3.40 -38.33 -2.52
C GLU A 535 4.37 -38.19 -1.34
N THR A 536 5.49 -38.90 -1.44
CA THR A 536 6.54 -38.90 -0.43
C THR A 536 7.62 -37.85 -0.74
N PRO A 537 8.03 -37.03 0.25
CA PRO A 537 9.12 -36.07 0.05
C PRO A 537 10.43 -36.77 -0.34
N LYS A 538 11.10 -36.25 -1.36
CA LYS A 538 12.43 -36.68 -1.78
C LYS A 538 13.48 -36.21 -0.77
N THR A 539 14.49 -37.04 -0.50
CA THR A 539 15.63 -36.62 0.33
C THR A 539 16.47 -35.57 -0.42
N VAL A 540 16.67 -34.39 0.19
CA VAL A 540 17.45 -33.29 -0.40
C VAL A 540 18.63 -32.95 0.49
N THR A 541 19.85 -33.17 0.00
CA THR A 541 21.10 -32.77 0.67
C THR A 541 21.98 -31.96 -0.28
N LYS A 542 22.69 -30.97 0.26
CA LYS A 542 23.62 -30.15 -0.55
C LYS A 542 24.82 -30.96 -1.08
N GLU A 543 25.06 -32.13 -0.51
CA GLU A 543 26.08 -33.09 -0.92
C GLU A 543 25.82 -33.65 -2.32
N MET A 544 24.55 -33.73 -2.75
CA MET A 544 24.12 -34.20 -4.08
C MET A 544 24.81 -33.49 -5.25
N TYR A 545 25.28 -32.24 -5.05
CA TYR A 545 26.01 -31.50 -6.09
C TYR A 545 27.32 -30.85 -5.60
N LYS A 546 27.59 -30.79 -4.30
CA LYS A 546 28.81 -30.16 -3.78
C LYS A 546 30.07 -30.96 -4.11
N ASN A 547 29.96 -32.28 -4.17
CA ASN A 547 31.10 -33.19 -4.34
C ASN A 547 31.43 -33.48 -5.81
N ILE A 548 30.64 -32.94 -6.75
CA ILE A 548 30.87 -33.11 -8.18
C ILE A 548 31.88 -32.06 -8.67
N SER A 549 33.03 -32.51 -9.15
CA SER A 549 34.10 -31.67 -9.71
C SER A 549 33.76 -31.15 -11.11
N ASP A 550 33.10 -31.96 -11.95
CA ASP A 550 32.71 -31.56 -13.31
C ASP A 550 31.62 -30.47 -13.33
N LYS A 551 31.86 -29.40 -14.07
CA LYS A 551 30.98 -28.21 -14.10
C LYS A 551 29.60 -28.49 -14.73
N LYS A 552 29.52 -29.38 -15.73
CA LYS A 552 28.27 -29.69 -16.44
C LYS A 552 27.41 -30.64 -15.61
N GLN A 553 28.01 -31.68 -15.04
CA GLN A 553 27.34 -32.61 -14.12
C GLN A 553 26.91 -31.91 -12.83
N ARG A 554 27.74 -31.02 -12.26
CA ARG A 554 27.37 -30.20 -11.09
C ARG A 554 26.18 -29.30 -11.37
N LYS A 555 26.08 -28.75 -12.59
CA LYS A 555 24.92 -27.93 -13.00
C LYS A 555 23.65 -28.77 -13.14
N ALA A 556 23.76 -29.99 -13.68
CA ALA A 556 22.64 -30.93 -13.76
C ALA A 556 22.17 -31.40 -12.38
N ALA A 557 23.08 -31.86 -11.52
CA ALA A 557 22.75 -32.26 -10.14
C ALA A 557 22.17 -31.10 -9.31
N LYS A 558 22.63 -29.86 -9.53
CA LYS A 558 22.05 -28.67 -8.89
C LYS A 558 20.63 -28.36 -9.40
N LYS A 559 20.32 -28.72 -10.65
CA LYS A 559 18.97 -28.61 -11.23
C LYS A 559 18.06 -29.66 -10.59
N GLU A 560 18.48 -30.92 -10.53
CA GLU A 560 17.74 -32.00 -9.87
C GLU A 560 17.49 -31.72 -8.38
N TYR A 561 18.50 -31.23 -7.66
CA TYR A 561 18.35 -30.80 -6.26
C TYR A 561 17.25 -29.73 -6.11
N LYS A 562 17.21 -28.75 -7.03
CA LYS A 562 16.17 -27.70 -7.01
C LYS A 562 14.79 -28.26 -7.35
N GLU A 563 14.71 -29.19 -8.31
CA GLU A 563 13.46 -29.85 -8.68
C GLU A 563 12.92 -30.70 -7.53
N ALA A 564 13.77 -31.44 -6.83
CA ALA A 564 13.39 -32.20 -5.64
C ALA A 564 12.93 -31.27 -4.50
N LEU A 565 13.58 -30.12 -4.31
CA LEU A 565 13.17 -29.13 -3.31
C LEU A 565 11.80 -28.52 -3.65
N ASN A 566 11.59 -28.14 -4.91
CA ASN A 566 10.30 -27.63 -5.39
C ASN A 566 9.20 -28.70 -5.29
N PHE A 567 9.53 -29.96 -5.54
CA PHE A 567 8.61 -31.10 -5.41
C PHE A 567 8.17 -31.28 -3.95
N ASN A 568 9.09 -31.28 -3.00
CA ASN A 568 8.76 -31.34 -1.58
C ASN A 568 7.95 -30.11 -1.11
N GLU A 569 8.29 -28.93 -1.62
CA GLU A 569 7.53 -27.70 -1.37
C GLU A 569 6.09 -27.87 -1.83
N GLU A 570 5.88 -28.41 -3.03
CA GLU A 570 4.57 -28.66 -3.61
C GLU A 570 3.76 -29.67 -2.77
N ILE A 571 4.36 -30.79 -2.32
CA ILE A 571 3.71 -31.76 -1.42
C ILE A 571 3.16 -31.06 -0.18
N GLU A 572 3.97 -30.25 0.50
CA GLU A 572 3.54 -29.59 1.73
C GLU A 572 2.48 -28.51 1.48
N ILE A 573 2.59 -27.75 0.38
CA ILE A 573 1.55 -26.80 -0.04
C ILE A 573 0.24 -27.53 -0.31
N SER A 574 0.31 -28.67 -0.98
CA SER A 574 -0.83 -29.51 -1.32
C SER A 574 -1.50 -30.12 -0.09
N LYS A 575 -0.73 -30.56 0.91
CA LYS A 575 -1.28 -31.01 2.22
C LYS A 575 -2.05 -29.88 2.91
N PHE A 576 -1.54 -28.65 2.86
CA PHE A 576 -2.23 -27.50 3.42
C PHE A 576 -3.56 -27.20 2.70
N VAL A 577 -3.58 -27.36 1.38
CA VAL A 577 -4.80 -27.23 0.57
C VAL A 577 -5.82 -28.31 0.91
N CYS A 578 -5.40 -29.58 1.02
CA CYS A 578 -6.27 -30.68 1.42
C CYS A 578 -6.86 -30.47 2.82
N ALA A 579 -6.07 -29.96 3.77
CA ALA A 579 -6.56 -29.63 5.11
C ALA A 579 -7.68 -28.58 5.10
N GLU A 580 -7.65 -27.62 4.16
CA GLU A 580 -8.76 -26.67 3.98
C GLU A 580 -10.00 -27.34 3.36
N LEU A 581 -9.82 -28.18 2.34
CA LEU A 581 -10.94 -28.90 1.70
C LEU A 581 -11.66 -29.81 2.68
N ASP A 582 -10.89 -30.48 3.55
CA ASP A 582 -11.40 -31.41 4.54
C ASP A 582 -11.65 -30.76 5.91
N LYS A 583 -11.58 -29.42 6.02
CA LYS A 583 -11.65 -28.73 7.33
C LYS A 583 -12.92 -29.08 8.11
N PHE A 584 -14.06 -29.23 7.44
CA PHE A 584 -15.35 -29.57 8.06
C PHE A 584 -15.44 -31.02 8.56
N LYS A 585 -14.45 -31.86 8.24
CA LYS A 585 -14.30 -33.21 8.80
C LYS A 585 -13.47 -33.23 10.09
N SER A 586 -12.82 -32.12 10.45
CA SER A 586 -12.03 -32.02 11.68
C SER A 586 -12.94 -31.90 12.91
N GLU A 587 -12.51 -32.49 14.04
CA GLU A 587 -13.28 -32.47 15.30
C GLU A 587 -13.65 -31.04 15.73
N ASN A 588 -12.72 -30.09 15.55
CA ASN A 588 -12.93 -28.69 15.88
C ASN A 588 -14.06 -28.07 15.04
N TYR A 589 -14.06 -28.25 13.71
CA TYR A 589 -15.12 -27.72 12.86
C TYR A 589 -16.45 -28.45 13.05
N ILE A 590 -16.45 -29.75 13.33
CA ILE A 590 -17.67 -30.50 13.69
C ILE A 590 -18.32 -29.87 14.93
N TYR A 591 -17.53 -29.54 15.95
CA TYR A 591 -18.01 -28.82 17.13
C TYR A 591 -18.52 -27.41 16.79
N GLN A 592 -17.79 -26.65 15.98
CA GLN A 592 -18.21 -25.29 15.56
C GLN A 592 -19.54 -25.32 14.79
N VAL A 593 -19.69 -26.27 13.86
CA VAL A 593 -20.93 -26.49 13.10
C VAL A 593 -22.06 -26.78 14.08
N LYS A 594 -21.89 -27.71 15.02
CA LYS A 594 -22.92 -28.02 16.02
C LYS A 594 -23.37 -26.78 16.79
N VAL A 595 -22.43 -26.04 17.36
CA VAL A 595 -22.73 -24.83 18.16
C VAL A 595 -23.39 -23.74 17.31
N TYR A 596 -22.96 -23.58 16.06
CA TYR A 596 -23.56 -22.58 15.16
C TYR A 596 -24.94 -23.00 14.64
N SER A 597 -25.19 -24.30 14.43
CA SER A 597 -26.54 -24.82 14.15
C SER A 597 -27.49 -24.51 15.30
N GLU A 598 -27.08 -24.76 16.56
CA GLU A 598 -27.87 -24.40 17.75
C GLU A 598 -28.17 -22.89 17.80
N ILE A 599 -27.22 -22.04 17.39
CA ILE A 599 -27.44 -20.58 17.34
C ILE A 599 -28.46 -20.19 16.25
N LEU A 600 -28.43 -20.82 15.08
CA LEU A 600 -29.42 -20.55 14.03
C LEU A 600 -30.81 -21.08 14.39
N GLU A 601 -30.90 -22.25 15.01
CA GLU A 601 -32.17 -22.82 15.49
C GLU A 601 -32.85 -21.91 16.52
N ASN A 602 -32.07 -21.33 17.44
CA ASN A 602 -32.57 -20.34 18.41
C ASN A 602 -32.92 -18.98 17.76
N GLY A 603 -32.46 -18.74 16.53
CA GLY A 603 -32.68 -17.51 15.78
C GLY A 603 -32.22 -16.24 16.52
N LEU A 604 -32.83 -15.11 16.14
CA LEU A 604 -32.60 -13.83 16.81
C LEU A 604 -33.13 -13.82 18.26
N ALA A 605 -34.15 -14.63 18.56
CA ALA A 605 -34.73 -14.76 19.90
C ALA A 605 -33.70 -15.26 20.92
N GLY A 606 -32.75 -16.11 20.51
CA GLY A 606 -31.64 -16.54 21.35
C GLY A 606 -30.77 -15.38 21.88
N ILE A 607 -30.67 -14.29 21.13
CA ILE A 607 -29.95 -13.07 21.55
C ILE A 607 -30.82 -12.22 22.47
N VAL A 608 -32.10 -12.07 22.14
CA VAL A 608 -33.08 -11.30 22.94
C VAL A 608 -33.16 -11.87 24.35
N ASN A 609 -33.30 -13.19 24.46
CA ASN A 609 -33.52 -13.94 25.71
C ASN A 609 -32.22 -14.23 26.49
N ALA A 610 -31.04 -13.91 25.95
CA ALA A 610 -29.78 -14.19 26.61
C ALA A 610 -29.58 -13.29 27.85
N ASN A 611 -29.14 -13.88 28.96
CA ASN A 611 -28.80 -13.14 30.17
C ASN A 611 -27.31 -12.75 30.19
N GLU A 612 -27.02 -11.47 30.46
CA GLU A 612 -25.64 -10.96 30.54
C GLU A 612 -24.79 -11.70 31.59
N ALA A 613 -25.38 -12.07 32.73
CA ALA A 613 -24.67 -12.78 33.79
C ALA A 613 -24.21 -14.18 33.33
N ASP A 614 -25.05 -14.90 32.60
CA ASP A 614 -24.74 -16.24 32.11
C ASP A 614 -23.70 -16.19 30.98
N LEU A 615 -23.78 -15.20 30.09
CA LEU A 615 -22.76 -14.98 29.06
C LEU A 615 -21.39 -14.64 29.67
N ARG A 616 -21.35 -13.89 30.78
CA ARG A 616 -20.10 -13.64 31.52
C ARG A 616 -19.55 -14.92 32.17
N ARG A 617 -20.40 -15.81 32.66
CA ARG A 617 -20.01 -17.14 33.16
C ARG A 617 -19.46 -18.02 32.03
N GLU A 618 -20.10 -18.03 30.86
CA GLU A 618 -19.63 -18.75 29.65
C GLU A 618 -18.20 -18.33 29.27
N ILE A 619 -17.89 -17.02 29.32
CA ILE A 619 -16.53 -16.52 29.08
C ILE A 619 -15.54 -17.05 30.13
N ALA A 620 -15.92 -17.12 31.40
CA ALA A 620 -15.06 -17.63 32.47
C ALA A 620 -14.77 -19.13 32.28
N LEU A 621 -15.79 -19.92 31.96
CA LEU A 621 -15.67 -21.35 31.65
C LEU A 621 -14.79 -21.57 30.42
N ALA A 622 -15.01 -20.82 29.34
CA ALA A 622 -14.19 -20.92 28.14
C ALA A 622 -12.71 -20.57 28.40
N LYS A 623 -12.43 -19.61 29.29
CA LYS A 623 -11.05 -19.28 29.70
C LYS A 623 -10.40 -20.39 30.52
N ALA A 624 -11.17 -21.19 31.25
CA ALA A 624 -10.70 -22.29 32.08
C ALA A 624 -10.42 -23.59 31.30
N MET A 625 -10.78 -23.66 30.01
CA MET A 625 -10.53 -24.82 29.16
C MET A 625 -9.01 -25.13 29.02
N PRO A 626 -8.65 -26.41 28.76
CA PRO A 626 -7.28 -26.84 28.49
C PRO A 626 -6.59 -26.06 27.35
N LYS A 627 -5.25 -26.05 27.35
CA LYS A 627 -4.42 -25.30 26.39
C LYS A 627 -3.08 -25.98 26.06
N ASN A 628 -3.02 -27.29 26.25
CA ASN A 628 -1.79 -28.08 26.15
C ASN A 628 -1.49 -28.46 24.70
N THR A 629 -2.52 -28.86 23.93
CA THR A 629 -2.39 -29.17 22.49
C THR A 629 -2.77 -27.99 21.60
N GLN A 630 -2.43 -28.05 20.31
CA GLN A 630 -2.82 -27.01 19.35
C GLN A 630 -4.34 -27.01 19.13
N ASP A 631 -4.96 -28.18 19.05
CA ASP A 631 -6.41 -28.34 18.88
C ASP A 631 -7.17 -27.80 20.11
N GLU A 632 -6.67 -28.08 21.32
CA GLU A 632 -7.22 -27.50 22.55
C GLU A 632 -7.15 -25.96 22.55
N LYS A 633 -6.03 -25.39 22.07
CA LYS A 633 -5.88 -23.93 21.97
C LYS A 633 -6.87 -23.34 20.98
N GLU A 634 -7.10 -24.00 19.85
CA GLU A 634 -8.03 -23.54 18.82
C GLU A 634 -9.48 -23.63 19.29
N HIS A 635 -9.87 -24.76 19.89
CA HIS A 635 -11.18 -24.95 20.50
C HIS A 635 -11.44 -23.92 21.61
N ARG A 636 -10.50 -23.77 22.54
CA ARG A 636 -10.56 -22.75 23.61
C ARG A 636 -10.70 -21.35 23.04
N SER A 637 -9.91 -21.02 22.01
CA SER A 637 -9.97 -19.71 21.36
C SER A 637 -11.34 -19.45 20.74
N PHE A 638 -11.91 -20.46 20.07
CA PHE A 638 -13.26 -20.39 19.50
C PHE A 638 -14.31 -20.10 20.56
N CYS A 639 -14.38 -20.90 21.64
CA CYS A 639 -15.36 -20.72 22.71
C CYS A 639 -15.25 -19.34 23.38
N ILE A 640 -14.02 -18.87 23.66
CA ILE A 640 -13.81 -17.53 24.23
C ILE A 640 -14.30 -16.44 23.28
N GLU A 641 -14.02 -16.57 21.98
CA GLU A 641 -14.41 -15.59 20.99
C GLU A 641 -15.93 -15.56 20.79
N LEU A 642 -16.56 -16.72 20.70
CA LEU A 642 -18.01 -16.84 20.58
C LEU A 642 -18.74 -16.26 21.79
N ALA A 643 -18.34 -16.61 23.02
CA ALA A 643 -18.96 -16.10 24.24
C ALA A 643 -18.81 -14.57 24.36
N LYS A 644 -17.64 -14.02 23.98
CA LYS A 644 -17.44 -12.56 23.90
C LYS A 644 -18.34 -11.91 22.84
N LYS A 645 -18.52 -12.55 21.69
CA LYS A 645 -19.42 -12.07 20.63
C LYS A 645 -20.87 -12.08 21.10
N LYS A 646 -21.34 -13.15 21.74
CA LYS A 646 -22.68 -13.23 22.35
C LYS A 646 -22.91 -12.09 23.34
N LEU A 647 -21.96 -11.85 24.25
CA LEU A 647 -22.04 -10.74 25.21
C LEU A 647 -22.08 -9.36 24.53
N SER A 648 -21.21 -9.16 23.53
CA SER A 648 -21.17 -7.90 22.77
C SER A 648 -22.46 -7.66 21.97
N ALA A 649 -23.02 -8.72 21.40
CA ALA A 649 -24.27 -8.71 20.66
C ALA A 649 -25.45 -8.37 21.56
N LYS A 650 -25.56 -9.01 22.73
CA LYS A 650 -26.59 -8.68 23.72
C LYS A 650 -26.54 -7.21 24.14
N LYS A 651 -25.36 -6.68 24.43
CA LYS A 651 -25.18 -5.24 24.75
C LYS A 651 -25.56 -4.32 23.59
N ALA A 652 -25.24 -4.71 22.36
CA ALA A 652 -25.59 -3.94 21.18
C ALA A 652 -27.10 -3.98 20.90
N PHE A 653 -27.75 -5.12 21.16
CA PHE A 653 -29.19 -5.28 21.14
C PHE A 653 -29.84 -4.35 22.17
N ASP A 654 -29.52 -4.49 23.46
CA ASP A 654 -30.12 -3.69 24.55
C ASP A 654 -29.95 -2.17 24.36
N LYS A 655 -28.88 -1.76 23.67
CA LYS A 655 -28.58 -0.36 23.36
C LYS A 655 -29.36 0.19 22.17
N ASN A 656 -29.51 -0.59 21.10
CA ASN A 656 -30.02 -0.10 19.80
C ASN A 656 -31.45 -0.53 19.51
N TYR A 657 -31.94 -1.58 20.17
CA TYR A 657 -33.26 -2.17 20.01
C TYR A 657 -33.89 -2.21 21.40
N HIS A 658 -34.64 -1.15 21.74
CA HIS A 658 -35.47 -1.12 22.94
C HIS A 658 -36.76 -1.93 22.70
N SER A 659 -37.67 -2.01 23.69
CA SER A 659 -38.89 -2.84 23.63
C SER A 659 -39.89 -2.52 22.49
N LEU A 660 -39.63 -1.49 21.68
CA LEU A 660 -40.53 -0.99 20.62
C LEU A 660 -39.97 -1.17 19.19
N ASP A 661 -38.68 -1.44 19.02
CA ASP A 661 -38.07 -1.62 17.69
C ASP A 661 -38.02 -3.10 17.34
N GLU A 662 -38.58 -3.48 16.18
CA GLU A 662 -38.57 -4.87 15.72
C GLU A 662 -37.14 -5.30 15.37
N PHE A 663 -36.60 -6.28 16.08
CA PHE A 663 -35.26 -6.81 15.82
C PHE A 663 -35.29 -7.79 14.66
N VAL A 664 -35.36 -7.24 13.44
CA VAL A 664 -35.45 -7.98 12.18
C VAL A 664 -34.26 -7.62 11.29
N GLU A 665 -33.87 -8.56 10.42
CA GLU A 665 -32.83 -8.33 9.43
C GLU A 665 -33.28 -7.25 8.41
N PRO A 666 -32.51 -6.16 8.23
CA PRO A 666 -32.86 -5.14 7.24
C PRO A 666 -32.81 -5.68 5.81
N ASP A 667 -33.70 -5.18 4.95
CA ASP A 667 -33.83 -5.65 3.56
C ASP A 667 -32.66 -5.17 2.69
N MET A 668 -31.91 -6.12 2.12
CA MET A 668 -30.79 -5.84 1.22
C MET A 668 -31.25 -5.35 -0.16
N ALA A 669 -32.49 -5.62 -0.58
CA ALA A 669 -33.00 -5.18 -1.87
C ALA A 669 -33.12 -3.65 -1.92
N GLU A 670 -33.67 -3.03 -0.86
CA GLU A 670 -33.79 -1.57 -0.74
C GLU A 670 -32.42 -0.89 -0.79
N LEU A 671 -31.42 -1.46 -0.10
CA LEU A 671 -30.06 -0.93 -0.12
C LEU A 671 -29.41 -1.07 -1.51
N THR A 672 -29.66 -2.19 -2.19
CA THR A 672 -29.15 -2.44 -3.55
C THR A 672 -29.76 -1.47 -4.56
N GLU A 673 -31.06 -1.19 -4.46
CA GLU A 673 -31.72 -0.20 -5.31
C GLU A 673 -31.12 1.20 -5.13
N ILE A 674 -30.83 1.60 -3.87
CA ILE A 674 -30.16 2.87 -3.58
C ILE A 674 -28.79 2.92 -4.28
N PHE A 675 -28.00 1.85 -4.23
CA PHE A 675 -26.69 1.78 -4.89
C PHE A 675 -26.80 1.87 -6.41
N ASP A 676 -27.71 1.10 -7.02
CA ASP A 676 -27.89 1.10 -8.48
C ASP A 676 -28.31 2.48 -8.98
N ARG A 677 -29.17 3.17 -8.22
CA ARG A 677 -29.62 4.52 -8.53
C ARG A 677 -28.53 5.57 -8.34
N GLU A 678 -27.60 5.38 -7.40
CA GLU A 678 -26.43 6.25 -7.28
C GLU A 678 -25.49 6.07 -8.48
N ASP A 679 -25.24 4.82 -8.87
CA ASP A 679 -24.43 4.46 -10.02
C ASP A 679 -25.00 5.05 -11.33
N GLU A 680 -26.33 5.08 -11.49
CA GLU A 680 -27.00 5.73 -12.62
C GLU A 680 -26.80 7.25 -12.63
N LEU A 681 -26.97 7.91 -11.48
CA LEU A 681 -26.75 9.35 -11.37
C LEU A 681 -25.29 9.71 -11.66
N ASP A 682 -24.35 8.88 -11.23
CA ASP A 682 -22.92 9.07 -11.51
C ASP A 682 -22.58 8.91 -12.99
N ALA A 683 -23.21 7.95 -13.68
CA ALA A 683 -23.09 7.82 -15.13
C ALA A 683 -23.63 9.08 -15.84
N GLN A 684 -24.80 9.59 -15.42
CA GLN A 684 -25.38 10.81 -15.98
C GLN A 684 -24.48 12.03 -15.74
N ILE A 685 -23.90 12.17 -14.54
CA ILE A 685 -22.95 13.25 -14.22
C ILE A 685 -21.72 13.15 -15.13
N PHE A 686 -21.20 11.95 -15.36
CA PHE A 686 -20.04 11.73 -16.23
C PHE A 686 -20.35 12.11 -17.70
N GLU A 687 -21.48 11.68 -18.22
CA GLU A 687 -21.91 12.02 -19.58
C GLU A 687 -22.12 13.52 -19.76
N LEU A 688 -22.80 14.17 -18.82
CA LEU A 688 -23.03 15.62 -18.86
C LEU A 688 -21.72 16.40 -18.78
N ASN A 689 -20.76 15.98 -17.98
CA ASN A 689 -19.43 16.59 -17.93
C ASN A 689 -18.64 16.38 -19.23
N THR A 690 -18.82 15.24 -19.89
CA THR A 690 -18.22 14.96 -21.20
C THR A 690 -18.82 15.88 -22.27
N LYS A 691 -20.15 15.97 -22.33
CA LYS A 691 -20.87 16.88 -23.24
C LYS A 691 -20.51 18.34 -22.98
N LYS A 692 -20.40 18.76 -21.71
CA LYS A 692 -19.91 20.09 -21.32
C LYS A 692 -18.51 20.38 -21.85
N THR A 693 -17.61 19.40 -21.78
CA THR A 693 -16.24 19.54 -22.29
C THR A 693 -16.22 19.68 -23.81
N GLN A 694 -17.08 18.95 -24.51
CA GLN A 694 -17.24 19.06 -25.96
C GLN A 694 -17.83 20.42 -26.37
N LEU A 695 -18.89 20.88 -25.71
CA LEU A 695 -19.54 22.16 -25.98
C LEU A 695 -18.62 23.36 -25.68
N ARG A 696 -17.76 23.25 -24.65
CA ARG A 696 -16.73 24.27 -24.37
C ARG A 696 -15.69 24.36 -25.48
N LYS A 697 -15.42 23.25 -26.19
CA LYS A 697 -14.52 23.25 -27.37
C LYS A 697 -15.19 23.82 -28.62
N SER A 698 -16.52 23.71 -28.73
CA SER A 698 -17.30 24.24 -29.86
C SER A 698 -17.78 25.68 -29.67
N GLY A 699 -17.56 26.29 -28.49
CA GLY A 699 -17.90 27.70 -28.22
C GLY A 699 -19.38 27.97 -27.92
N ASP A 700 -20.19 26.93 -27.66
CA ASP A 700 -21.62 27.07 -27.36
C ASP A 700 -21.86 27.28 -25.85
N ASN A 701 -21.96 28.55 -25.45
CA ASN A 701 -22.12 28.96 -24.06
C ASN A 701 -23.54 28.76 -23.51
N GLU A 702 -24.57 28.77 -24.37
CA GLU A 702 -25.98 28.71 -23.98
C GLU A 702 -26.40 27.27 -23.61
N SER A 703 -25.99 26.30 -24.42
CA SER A 703 -26.11 24.87 -24.10
C SER A 703 -25.27 24.49 -22.88
N GLY A 704 -24.13 25.14 -22.67
CA GLY A 704 -23.29 24.97 -21.48
C GLY A 704 -23.99 25.39 -20.18
N ALA A 705 -24.78 26.45 -20.19
CA ALA A 705 -25.56 26.90 -19.04
C ALA A 705 -26.67 25.91 -18.67
N LYS A 706 -27.37 25.34 -19.67
CA LYS A 706 -28.38 24.28 -19.46
C LYS A 706 -27.78 23.00 -18.88
N ILE A 707 -26.58 22.61 -19.32
CA ILE A 707 -25.89 21.47 -18.72
C ILE A 707 -25.48 21.75 -17.26
N ASN A 708 -25.07 22.98 -16.94
CA ASN A 708 -24.74 23.33 -15.56
C ASN A 708 -25.96 23.24 -14.61
N SER A 709 -27.15 23.65 -15.05
CA SER A 709 -28.37 23.52 -14.24
C SER A 709 -28.77 22.05 -14.06
N LEU A 710 -28.68 21.23 -15.12
CA LEU A 710 -28.89 19.78 -15.04
C LEU A 710 -27.89 19.11 -14.09
N LEU A 711 -26.61 19.45 -14.19
CA LEU A 711 -25.57 18.96 -13.28
C LEU A 711 -25.89 19.34 -11.84
N LYS A 712 -26.33 20.57 -11.57
CA LYS A 712 -26.72 21.01 -10.21
C LYS A 712 -27.88 20.17 -9.67
N ASN A 713 -28.91 19.91 -10.48
CA ASN A 713 -30.08 19.12 -10.08
C ASN A 713 -29.73 17.65 -9.82
N ILE A 714 -28.96 17.02 -10.71
CA ILE A 714 -28.54 15.62 -10.57
C ILE A 714 -27.59 15.47 -9.37
N THR A 715 -26.68 16.43 -9.15
CA THR A 715 -25.81 16.44 -7.98
C THR A 715 -26.61 16.59 -6.67
N ALA A 716 -27.69 17.37 -6.67
CA ALA A 716 -28.58 17.48 -5.51
C ALA A 716 -29.33 16.18 -5.24
N LYS A 717 -29.89 15.52 -6.26
CA LYS A 717 -30.52 14.19 -6.14
C LYS A 717 -29.55 13.16 -5.59
N ARG A 718 -28.30 13.16 -6.08
CA ARG A 718 -27.23 12.30 -5.58
C ARG A 718 -26.98 12.51 -4.08
N ARG A 719 -26.93 13.77 -3.62
CA ARG A 719 -26.72 14.08 -2.19
C ARG A 719 -27.86 13.57 -1.31
N GLU A 720 -29.11 13.67 -1.75
CA GLU A 720 -30.24 13.11 -1.01
C GLU A 720 -30.18 11.58 -0.97
N LEU A 721 -29.84 10.95 -2.10
CA LEU A 721 -29.67 9.50 -2.18
C LEU A 721 -28.55 9.00 -1.25
N GLN A 722 -27.42 9.73 -1.16
CA GLN A 722 -26.33 9.44 -0.22
C GLN A 722 -26.74 9.55 1.26
N LYS A 723 -27.70 10.43 1.59
CA LYS A 723 -28.25 10.48 2.96
C LYS A 723 -29.09 9.26 3.25
N ALA A 724 -29.93 8.83 2.31
CA ALA A 724 -30.74 7.62 2.43
C ALA A 724 -29.87 6.37 2.52
N GLU A 725 -28.85 6.26 1.66
CA GLU A 725 -27.81 5.24 1.70
C GLU A 725 -27.19 5.17 3.09
N LYS A 726 -26.72 6.30 3.63
CA LYS A 726 -26.11 6.35 4.95
C LYS A 726 -27.07 5.87 6.05
N ALA A 727 -28.33 6.30 6.03
CA ALA A 727 -29.32 5.88 7.01
C ALA A 727 -29.56 4.36 6.98
N LYS A 728 -29.70 3.78 5.79
CA LYS A 728 -29.85 2.33 5.61
C LYS A 728 -28.60 1.57 6.02
N MET A 729 -27.42 2.05 5.65
CA MET A 729 -26.15 1.46 6.09
C MET A 729 -25.98 1.49 7.61
N ASP A 730 -26.43 2.56 8.28
CA ASP A 730 -26.42 2.67 9.75
C ASP A 730 -27.39 1.65 10.39
N GLU A 731 -28.54 1.39 9.77
CA GLU A 731 -29.49 0.34 10.16
C GLU A 731 -28.85 -1.06 10.09
N PHE A 732 -28.25 -1.39 8.94
CA PHE A 732 -27.46 -2.62 8.78
C PHE A 732 -26.33 -2.71 9.80
N ALA A 733 -25.59 -1.63 10.05
CA ALA A 733 -24.49 -1.64 11.01
C ALA A 733 -24.96 -1.90 12.45
N LYS A 734 -26.14 -1.39 12.84
CA LYS A 734 -26.77 -1.68 14.15
C LYS A 734 -27.17 -3.14 14.23
N PHE A 735 -27.90 -3.64 13.22
CA PHE A 735 -28.34 -5.03 13.16
C PHE A 735 -27.14 -5.99 13.20
N ASN A 736 -26.13 -5.77 12.35
CA ASN A 736 -24.96 -6.65 12.25
C ASN A 736 -24.16 -6.76 13.56
N ARG A 737 -24.13 -5.70 14.38
CA ARG A 737 -23.51 -5.74 15.70
C ARG A 737 -24.36 -6.51 16.71
N ALA A 738 -25.68 -6.30 16.68
CA ALA A 738 -26.62 -6.95 17.58
C ALA A 738 -26.84 -8.43 17.22
N ALA A 739 -26.76 -8.81 15.94
CA ALA A 739 -26.97 -10.16 15.42
C ALA A 739 -25.65 -10.90 15.10
N LYS A 740 -24.49 -10.41 15.57
CA LYS A 740 -23.18 -10.90 15.14
C LYS A 740 -22.99 -12.43 15.27
N PRO A 741 -23.35 -13.10 16.40
CA PRO A 741 -23.26 -14.54 16.52
C PRO A 741 -24.14 -15.28 15.50
N TYR A 742 -25.34 -14.78 15.25
CA TYR A 742 -26.28 -15.36 14.28
C TYR A 742 -25.75 -15.23 12.84
N ILE A 743 -25.21 -14.06 12.48
CA ILE A 743 -24.62 -13.84 11.16
C ILE A 743 -23.38 -14.70 10.95
N ASP A 744 -22.49 -14.79 11.96
CA ASP A 744 -21.30 -15.63 11.89
C ASP A 744 -21.68 -17.12 11.78
N ALA A 745 -22.76 -17.55 12.45
CA ALA A 745 -23.33 -18.89 12.33
C ALA A 745 -23.80 -19.19 10.91
N ARG A 746 -24.64 -18.31 10.35
CA ARG A 746 -25.15 -18.41 8.97
C ARG A 746 -24.01 -18.50 7.97
N LYS A 747 -22.98 -17.64 8.12
CA LYS A 747 -21.80 -17.64 7.24
C LYS A 747 -21.05 -18.98 7.28
N LEU A 748 -20.84 -19.55 8.46
CA LEU A 748 -20.09 -20.82 8.59
C LEU A 748 -20.88 -22.00 8.03
N LEU A 749 -22.19 -22.08 8.28
CA LEU A 749 -23.02 -23.17 7.75
C LEU A 749 -23.19 -23.07 6.23
N LEU A 750 -23.39 -21.87 5.69
CA LEU A 750 -23.38 -21.66 4.24
C LEU A 750 -22.03 -22.06 3.62
N GLN A 751 -20.93 -21.75 4.30
CA GLN A 751 -19.61 -22.21 3.87
C GLN A 751 -19.50 -23.74 3.88
N GLN A 752 -20.08 -24.42 4.88
CA GLN A 752 -20.10 -25.88 4.93
C GLN A 752 -20.91 -26.47 3.78
N GLU A 753 -22.09 -25.92 3.52
CA GLU A 753 -22.97 -26.31 2.41
C GLU A 753 -22.24 -26.15 1.08
N ASN A 754 -21.66 -24.98 0.80
CA ASN A 754 -20.90 -24.74 -0.42
C ASN A 754 -19.74 -25.74 -0.61
N TYR A 755 -19.04 -26.12 0.47
CA TYR A 755 -17.97 -27.11 0.40
C TYR A 755 -18.48 -28.53 0.11
N SER A 756 -19.73 -28.82 0.46
CA SER A 756 -20.35 -30.12 0.19
C SER A 756 -20.66 -30.33 -1.29
N HIS A 757 -20.91 -29.25 -2.05
CA HIS A 757 -21.16 -29.26 -3.49
C HIS A 757 -19.90 -29.40 -4.35
N PHE A 758 -18.76 -29.80 -3.78
CA PHE A 758 -17.52 -29.97 -4.53
C PHE A 758 -17.66 -30.95 -5.71
N GLU A 759 -18.41 -32.05 -5.52
CA GLU A 759 -18.62 -33.04 -6.58
C GLU A 759 -19.48 -32.47 -7.73
N GLU A 760 -20.47 -31.64 -7.41
CA GLU A 760 -21.28 -30.93 -8.42
C GLU A 760 -20.44 -29.95 -9.23
N ILE A 761 -19.55 -29.19 -8.56
CA ILE A 761 -18.61 -28.28 -9.24
C ILE A 761 -17.65 -29.07 -10.14
N ALA A 762 -17.15 -30.21 -9.64
CA ALA A 762 -16.23 -31.06 -10.39
C ALA A 762 -16.89 -31.67 -11.64
N ALA A 763 -18.19 -31.97 -11.60
CA ALA A 763 -18.94 -32.46 -12.76
C ALA A 763 -19.01 -31.44 -13.91
N LEU A 764 -18.92 -30.14 -13.61
CA LEU A 764 -18.88 -29.07 -14.61
C LEU A 764 -17.50 -28.92 -15.29
N TYR A 765 -16.47 -29.63 -14.82
CA TYR A 765 -15.09 -29.42 -15.26
C TYR A 765 -14.89 -29.61 -16.76
N ASP A 766 -15.38 -30.72 -17.33
CA ASP A 766 -15.14 -31.05 -18.73
C ASP A 766 -15.81 -30.02 -19.67
N GLU A 767 -17.06 -29.65 -19.39
CA GLU A 767 -17.78 -28.62 -20.14
C GLU A 767 -17.14 -27.24 -19.98
N ALA A 768 -16.75 -26.86 -18.74
CA ALA A 768 -16.08 -25.60 -18.46
C ALA A 768 -14.72 -25.52 -19.17
N LYS A 769 -13.99 -26.64 -19.28
CA LYS A 769 -12.71 -26.72 -19.98
C LYS A 769 -12.86 -26.53 -21.48
N GLU A 770 -13.84 -27.19 -22.10
CA GLU A 770 -14.13 -27.00 -23.51
C GLU A 770 -14.51 -25.55 -23.83
N LYS A 771 -15.38 -24.94 -23.00
CA LYS A 771 -15.76 -23.53 -23.15
C LYS A 771 -14.58 -22.58 -22.92
N ALA A 772 -13.79 -22.79 -21.87
CA ALA A 772 -12.60 -21.98 -21.59
C ALA A 772 -11.57 -22.06 -22.73
N ASP A 773 -11.34 -23.25 -23.29
CA ASP A 773 -10.46 -23.44 -24.44
C ASP A 773 -11.02 -22.80 -25.72
N ALA A 774 -12.33 -22.86 -25.93
CA ALA A 774 -13.00 -22.17 -27.04
C ALA A 774 -12.87 -20.65 -26.91
N GLU A 775 -13.11 -20.09 -25.72
CA GLU A 775 -12.92 -18.68 -25.42
C GLU A 775 -11.46 -18.24 -25.60
N ASP A 776 -10.49 -19.06 -25.17
CA ASP A 776 -9.06 -18.81 -25.36
C ASP A 776 -8.68 -18.83 -26.84
N LYS A 777 -9.22 -19.76 -27.63
CA LYS A 777 -9.03 -19.82 -29.08
C LYS A 777 -9.66 -18.62 -29.77
N GLU A 778 -10.87 -18.22 -29.39
CA GLU A 778 -11.53 -17.03 -29.93
C GLU A 778 -10.72 -15.77 -29.63
N LYS A 779 -10.27 -15.60 -28.37
CA LYS A 779 -9.36 -14.51 -27.99
C LYS A 779 -8.07 -14.52 -28.80
N GLN A 780 -7.48 -15.70 -29.05
CA GLN A 780 -6.29 -15.83 -29.88
C GLN A 780 -6.55 -15.47 -31.34
N ILE A 781 -7.66 -15.94 -31.93
CA ILE A 781 -8.06 -15.61 -33.31
C ILE A 781 -8.29 -14.11 -33.45
N VAL A 782 -9.05 -13.50 -32.54
CA VAL A 782 -9.28 -12.05 -32.51
C VAL A 782 -7.95 -11.29 -32.37
N ALA A 783 -7.05 -11.77 -31.51
CA ALA A 783 -5.76 -11.14 -31.32
C ALA A 783 -4.83 -11.31 -32.54
N ASP A 784 -4.88 -12.45 -33.23
CA ASP A 784 -4.11 -12.72 -34.45
C ASP A 784 -4.67 -11.95 -35.65
N LEU A 785 -5.99 -11.77 -35.75
CA LEU A 785 -6.63 -10.87 -36.72
C LEU A 785 -6.18 -9.42 -36.48
N LYS A 786 -6.28 -8.93 -35.24
CA LYS A 786 -5.72 -7.62 -34.86
C LYS A 786 -4.21 -7.53 -35.17
N ARG A 787 -3.45 -8.63 -35.03
CA ARG A 787 -2.01 -8.66 -35.34
C ARG A 787 -1.77 -8.45 -36.85
N ARG A 788 -2.56 -9.10 -37.71
CA ARG A 788 -2.49 -8.94 -39.17
C ARG A 788 -2.87 -7.52 -39.58
N GLU A 789 -3.99 -6.99 -39.09
CA GLU A 789 -4.43 -5.62 -39.37
C GLU A 789 -3.38 -4.57 -38.97
N GLN A 790 -2.77 -4.70 -37.79
CA GLN A 790 -1.73 -3.76 -37.32
C GLN A 790 -0.41 -3.87 -38.09
N GLN A 791 -0.09 -5.06 -38.64
CA GLN A 791 1.07 -5.26 -39.51
C GLN A 791 0.82 -4.63 -40.87
N GLU A 792 -0.34 -4.85 -41.47
CA GLU A 792 -0.75 -4.24 -42.74
C GLU A 792 -0.78 -2.70 -42.64
N GLU A 793 -1.34 -2.13 -41.57
CA GLU A 793 -1.33 -0.67 -41.35
C GLU A 793 0.10 -0.11 -41.21
N LEU A 794 1.00 -0.87 -40.57
CA LEU A 794 2.40 -0.48 -40.42
C LEU A 794 3.14 -0.54 -41.76
N GLU A 795 2.92 -1.58 -42.55
CA GLU A 795 3.48 -1.73 -43.88
C GLU A 795 2.98 -0.63 -44.79
N ALA A 796 1.67 -0.30 -44.75
CA ALA A 796 1.09 0.84 -45.44
C ALA A 796 1.72 2.17 -44.99
N ARG A 797 1.93 2.39 -43.68
CA ARG A 797 2.61 3.59 -43.16
C ARG A 797 4.09 3.65 -43.55
N LYS A 798 4.80 2.52 -43.55
CA LYS A 798 6.20 2.44 -43.98
C LYS A 798 6.30 2.70 -45.49
N ALA A 799 5.42 2.11 -46.30
CA ALA A 799 5.31 2.35 -47.73
C ALA A 799 4.99 3.83 -48.02
N ALA A 800 4.03 4.43 -47.30
CA ALA A 800 3.71 5.85 -47.42
C ALA A 800 4.88 6.77 -47.02
N LYS A 801 5.62 6.44 -45.95
CA LYS A 801 6.84 7.16 -45.56
C LYS A 801 7.97 6.98 -46.58
N ALA A 802 8.13 5.79 -47.15
CA ALA A 802 9.12 5.49 -48.19
C ALA A 802 8.79 6.25 -49.48
N ALA A 803 7.53 6.25 -49.91
CA ALA A 803 7.03 7.04 -51.05
C ALA A 803 7.23 8.54 -50.83
N ARG A 804 6.93 9.07 -49.63
CA ARG A 804 7.20 10.48 -49.28
C ARG A 804 8.69 10.82 -49.27
N LYS A 805 9.58 9.89 -48.91
CA LYS A 805 11.04 10.07 -48.99
C LYS A 805 11.55 10.00 -50.42
N ALA A 806 10.98 9.14 -51.26
CA ALA A 806 11.31 9.04 -52.68
C ALA A 806 10.90 10.30 -53.44
N ASN A 807 9.70 10.85 -53.15
CA ASN A 807 9.23 12.11 -53.73
C ASN A 807 9.97 13.36 -53.22
N LYS A 808 10.80 13.26 -52.17
CA LYS A 808 11.69 14.34 -51.71
C LYS A 808 13.10 14.26 -52.30
N LYS A 809 13.40 13.19 -53.05
CA LYS A 809 14.70 12.95 -53.71
C LYS A 809 14.65 13.09 -55.24
N LYS A 810 13.46 13.33 -55.80
CA LYS A 810 13.26 13.93 -57.12
C LYS A 810 13.05 15.43 -56.90
#